data_AF-A0A0W0FF15-F1
#
_entry.id   AF-A0A0W0FF15-F1
#
_cell.length_a   1.000
_cell.length_b   1.000
_cell.length_c   1.000
_cell.angle_alpha   90.00
_cell.angle_beta   90.00
_cell.angle_gamma   90.00
#
_symmetry.space_group_name_H-M   'P 1'
#
loop_
_entity.id
_entity.type
_entity.pdbx_description
1 polymer ?
#
loop_
_entity_poly.entity_id
_entity_poly.type
_entity_poly.pdbx_seq_one_letter_code
_entity_poly.pdbx_strand_id
1 'polypeptide(L)'
;MAQLEDTPYLINFIRDTRLRIETSKEAIQILRGLGSPTSPTNMSIPSVESAVMAIAGLGDFLIPVREPFPQKIAQIKENWDGIVGPWTTFLTEKVALAGGIRLKDDDELANKAVLALCLMLGYPSQCGENARSEGKQLRATLGPHALNLLVQMWLKVLASSHYTWRILSMTLQETLFYMPHDRPSQDLTDEFIRIHNAGLYDISRISIGFFRYAIPHIPAMNGQDLGALRSIFVLFYSGFFPHVHVIYEPFLANGGIKILIRVFDALVSKPISNDKKYRYHLEAAAACLRAVLGATIRPSALSEALHAGLFQSMVKASRFCREDQLDSDNSLQSLWHSFTKMQQLTSVYLIYPDVLRRFSISIEKMRRSDDPGDGPDTFESLGDMIKDKVVYLKVIYNNFKTQNSLCNYKECPNRLSPSGRTPERRRYLRCTACLTVMFCSEECGRKHWKYHRESCRKLAQALRDGRPHPAENDIRFFKMILDAYIQRHRQEICRKVDGFVSQGWPSGNSNSDLSTRLASRLKQANRKGLVLVINFLEVEDTLQPLCSPTRIRVRPLHLEMNENRFKDHQHRLPSIFADGTIVVDDSRVLGYPVQYMVFERKRAEGEWLRKMLEPYMLSLLCRLWLKALASSHWAWRQLSDILVLPGLLEHSFEELKDEVIRAKSIGEYDVTRITTRLLKQITPSISSMTQEELLSLDRLLVLFISFSIPYSPVIHHPSSQTAKYVEAAVGCVMLLQGSVVKPPGVCEALDTGIIKAMFRVRHFCKRRSNVPSESENMLSERLSDLQRIISFHLFYPAILRRFLNGVRKIPKALPVDDAKTQSDSVWSMWMITCDKADELQKMYTRLKEDHSLCDYKGCPYRDVSLSHRPEDHQRY
;
A
#
# COMPACT_ATOMS: atom_id res chain seq x y z
N MET A 1 7.14 -34.11 17.85
CA MET A 1 7.46 -35.54 17.99
C MET A 1 7.09 -36.32 16.73
N ALA A 2 5.81 -36.40 16.32
CA ALA A 2 5.40 -37.01 15.03
C ALA A 2 5.99 -36.33 13.75
N GLN A 3 6.79 -35.27 13.92
CA GLN A 3 7.36 -34.39 12.88
C GLN A 3 8.81 -34.72 12.54
N LEU A 4 9.49 -35.46 13.41
CA LEU A 4 10.88 -35.87 13.24
C LEU A 4 10.96 -37.34 12.78
N GLU A 5 9.82 -37.97 12.43
CA GLU A 5 9.76 -39.38 12.05
C GLU A 5 10.60 -39.66 10.79
N ASP A 6 10.74 -38.67 9.90
CA ASP A 6 11.62 -38.72 8.73
C ASP A 6 13.12 -38.55 9.07
N THR A 7 13.45 -38.19 10.32
CA THR A 7 14.83 -38.06 10.84
C THR A 7 14.97 -38.76 12.20
N PRO A 8 14.96 -40.12 12.23
CA PRO A 8 14.97 -40.91 13.46
C PRO A 8 16.09 -40.53 14.44
N TYR A 9 17.24 -40.13 13.89
CA TYR A 9 18.39 -39.65 14.61
C TYR A 9 18.09 -38.47 15.55
N LEU A 10 17.26 -37.50 15.12
CA LEU A 10 16.94 -36.35 15.96
C LEU A 10 15.88 -36.64 17.02
N ILE A 11 14.93 -37.53 16.71
CA ILE A 11 14.03 -38.07 17.74
C ILE A 11 14.87 -38.69 18.84
N ASN A 12 15.88 -39.49 18.45
CA ASN A 12 16.81 -40.08 19.40
C ASN A 12 17.56 -38.99 20.17
N PHE A 13 18.10 -37.96 19.52
CA PHE A 13 18.77 -36.85 20.21
C PHE A 13 17.88 -36.16 21.26
N ILE A 14 16.63 -35.80 20.92
CA ILE A 14 15.71 -35.17 21.86
C ILE A 14 15.31 -36.13 22.98
N ARG A 15 15.07 -37.40 22.65
CA ARG A 15 14.76 -38.44 23.64
C ARG A 15 15.94 -38.67 24.60
N ASP A 16 17.15 -38.75 24.08
CA ASP A 16 18.36 -38.98 24.86
C ASP A 16 18.67 -37.77 25.74
N THR A 17 18.43 -36.55 25.23
CA THR A 17 18.50 -35.33 26.03
C THR A 17 17.53 -35.38 27.20
N ARG A 18 16.28 -35.84 27.00
CA ARG A 18 15.28 -36.00 28.08
C ARG A 18 15.68 -37.02 29.13
N LEU A 19 16.34 -38.10 28.72
CA LEU A 19 16.80 -39.13 29.64
C LEU A 19 17.99 -38.66 30.49
N ARG A 20 18.76 -37.69 29.99
CA ARG A 20 19.98 -37.19 30.64
C ARG A 20 19.80 -35.90 31.42
N ILE A 21 18.78 -35.10 31.09
CA ILE A 21 18.54 -33.80 31.70
C ILE A 21 17.07 -33.73 32.12
N GLU A 22 16.83 -33.88 33.41
CA GLU A 22 15.48 -34.00 33.97
C GLU A 22 14.83 -32.65 34.27
N THR A 23 15.64 -31.63 34.57
CA THR A 23 15.16 -30.31 35.01
C THR A 23 15.89 -29.16 34.32
N SER A 24 15.25 -27.98 34.24
CA SER A 24 15.93 -26.80 33.70
C SER A 24 17.10 -26.33 34.58
N LYS A 25 17.04 -26.59 35.88
CA LYS A 25 18.12 -26.34 36.84
C LYS A 25 19.35 -27.20 36.55
N GLU A 26 19.15 -28.47 36.23
CA GLU A 26 20.24 -29.38 35.82
C GLU A 26 20.90 -28.93 34.52
N ALA A 27 20.11 -28.54 33.52
CA ALA A 27 20.63 -27.98 32.27
C ALA A 27 21.51 -26.74 32.54
N ILE A 28 21.06 -25.83 33.40
CA ILE A 28 21.83 -24.64 33.81
C ILE A 28 23.09 -25.03 34.59
N GLN A 29 23.03 -26.04 35.47
CA GLN A 29 24.20 -26.55 36.19
C GLN A 29 25.25 -27.13 35.24
N ILE A 30 24.81 -27.88 34.21
CA ILE A 30 25.70 -28.37 33.15
C ILE A 30 26.39 -27.19 32.46
N LEU A 31 25.64 -26.19 31.99
CA LEU A 31 26.22 -25.02 31.33
C LEU A 31 27.16 -24.22 32.24
N ARG A 32 26.85 -24.10 33.54
CA ARG A 32 27.74 -23.48 34.54
C ARG A 32 29.03 -24.27 34.72
N GLY A 33 28.93 -25.60 34.78
CA GLY A 33 30.10 -26.49 34.88
C GLY A 33 31.02 -26.42 33.67
N LEU A 34 30.47 -26.12 32.48
CA LEU A 34 31.24 -25.87 31.27
C LEU A 34 31.89 -24.47 31.23
N GLY A 35 31.44 -23.54 32.09
CA GLY A 35 31.89 -22.15 32.11
C GLY A 35 31.34 -21.32 30.94
N SER A 36 31.84 -20.09 30.78
CA SER A 36 31.55 -19.27 29.61
C SER A 36 32.30 -19.84 28.40
N PRO A 37 31.68 -19.93 27.20
CA PRO A 37 32.37 -20.42 26.01
C PRO A 37 33.53 -19.48 25.66
N THR A 38 34.76 -19.82 26.04
CA THR A 38 35.97 -19.10 25.64
C THR A 38 36.27 -19.32 24.15
N SER A 39 37.23 -18.58 23.59
CA SER A 39 37.68 -18.70 22.18
C SER A 39 37.70 -20.16 21.68
N PRO A 40 37.25 -20.44 20.43
CA PRO A 40 36.99 -21.79 19.91
C PRO A 40 38.20 -22.74 19.89
N THR A 41 39.43 -22.25 20.03
CA THR A 41 40.66 -23.04 19.95
C THR A 41 40.86 -24.03 21.11
N ASN A 42 40.13 -23.91 22.21
CA ASN A 42 40.38 -24.71 23.42
C ASN A 42 39.24 -25.64 23.85
N MET A 43 38.11 -25.67 23.14
CA MET A 43 36.97 -26.51 23.55
C MET A 43 37.01 -27.90 22.92
N SER A 44 36.91 -28.93 23.77
CA SER A 44 36.75 -30.31 23.33
C SER A 44 35.37 -30.51 22.71
N ILE A 45 35.26 -31.36 21.67
CA ILE A 45 33.97 -31.73 21.05
C ILE A 45 32.95 -32.21 22.10
N PRO A 46 33.31 -33.05 23.09
CA PRO A 46 32.38 -33.45 24.16
C PRO A 46 31.78 -32.28 24.94
N SER A 47 32.55 -31.23 25.22
CA SER A 47 32.07 -30.03 25.92
C SER A 47 30.98 -29.31 25.11
N VAL A 48 31.16 -29.22 23.79
CA VAL A 48 30.18 -28.60 22.89
C VAL A 48 28.92 -29.46 22.79
N GLU A 49 29.06 -30.78 22.70
CA GLU A 49 27.90 -31.70 22.73
C GLU A 49 27.10 -31.59 24.03
N SER A 50 27.76 -31.51 25.18
CA SER A 50 27.11 -31.28 26.48
C SER A 50 26.36 -29.94 26.50
N ALA A 51 26.94 -28.88 25.94
CA ALA A 51 26.26 -27.59 25.83
C ALA A 51 25.03 -27.67 24.91
N VAL A 52 25.13 -28.34 23.76
CA VAL A 52 24.02 -28.55 22.83
C VAL A 52 22.89 -29.33 23.48
N MET A 53 23.19 -30.41 24.22
CA MET A 53 22.19 -31.14 25.01
C MET A 53 21.53 -30.26 26.07
N ALA A 54 22.31 -29.47 26.81
CA ALA A 54 21.77 -28.59 27.85
C ALA A 54 20.86 -27.49 27.26
N ILE A 55 21.24 -26.87 26.14
CA ILE A 55 20.38 -25.90 25.44
C ILE A 55 19.11 -26.57 24.89
N ALA A 56 19.22 -27.79 24.35
CA ALA A 56 18.04 -28.56 23.94
C ALA A 56 17.13 -28.89 25.11
N GLY A 57 17.67 -29.27 26.28
CA GLY A 57 16.92 -29.51 27.51
C GLY A 57 16.18 -28.27 28.00
N LEU A 58 16.82 -27.09 27.92
CA LEU A 58 16.16 -25.80 28.18
C LEU A 58 15.05 -25.51 27.16
N GLY A 59 15.24 -25.87 25.89
CA GLY A 59 14.28 -25.66 24.80
C GLY A 59 13.14 -26.68 24.70
N ASP A 60 13.21 -27.83 25.37
CA ASP A 60 12.21 -28.87 25.25
C ASP A 60 10.94 -28.53 26.06
N PHE A 61 10.08 -27.69 25.47
CA PHE A 61 8.78 -27.29 26.01
C PHE A 61 7.62 -28.15 25.48
N LEU A 62 7.93 -29.08 24.57
CA LEU A 62 6.93 -29.80 23.78
C LEU A 62 6.18 -30.88 24.57
N ILE A 63 6.56 -31.17 25.82
CA ILE A 63 5.90 -32.17 26.67
C ILE A 63 5.83 -31.68 28.14
N PRO A 64 4.64 -31.42 28.69
CA PRO A 64 4.46 -30.94 30.06
C PRO A 64 4.46 -32.13 31.03
N VAL A 65 5.62 -32.55 31.57
CA VAL A 65 5.60 -33.70 32.51
C VAL A 65 6.41 -33.52 33.79
N ARG A 66 7.30 -32.53 33.98
CA ARG A 66 8.09 -32.48 35.25
C ARG A 66 8.27 -31.13 35.94
N GLU A 67 8.34 -30.01 35.20
CA GLU A 67 8.50 -28.68 35.80
C GLU A 67 7.42 -27.71 35.26
N PRO A 68 6.82 -26.85 36.10
CA PRO A 68 5.90 -25.81 35.65
C PRO A 68 6.57 -24.90 34.62
N PHE A 69 5.91 -24.71 33.49
CA PHE A 69 6.41 -23.89 32.38
C PHE A 69 6.89 -22.47 32.80
N PRO A 70 6.18 -21.73 33.69
CA PRO A 70 6.65 -20.43 34.17
C PRO A 70 7.98 -20.48 34.93
N GLN A 71 8.22 -21.56 35.70
CA GLN A 71 9.46 -21.73 36.47
C GLN A 71 10.65 -21.94 35.53
N LYS A 72 10.45 -22.73 34.46
CA LYS A 72 11.47 -22.97 33.43
C LYS A 72 11.86 -21.66 32.72
N ILE A 73 10.89 -20.83 32.35
CA ILE A 73 11.15 -19.51 31.76
C ILE A 73 11.89 -18.61 32.72
N ALA A 74 11.46 -18.55 33.99
CA ALA A 74 12.12 -17.74 34.99
C ALA A 74 13.61 -18.11 35.12
N GLN A 75 13.92 -19.41 35.13
CA GLN A 75 15.29 -19.91 35.17
C GLN A 75 16.09 -19.54 33.91
N ILE A 76 15.51 -19.66 32.72
CA ILE A 76 16.15 -19.24 31.47
C ILE A 76 16.50 -17.76 31.52
N LYS A 77 15.55 -16.91 31.95
CA LYS A 77 15.74 -15.46 32.02
C LYS A 77 16.78 -15.05 33.05
N GLU A 78 16.71 -15.61 34.26
CA GLU A 78 17.66 -15.33 35.34
C GLU A 78 19.10 -15.68 34.93
N ASN A 79 19.27 -16.66 34.05
CA ASN A 79 20.58 -17.15 33.61
C ASN A 79 20.95 -16.73 32.19
N TRP A 80 20.18 -15.84 31.56
CA TRP A 80 20.39 -15.47 30.15
C TRP A 80 21.73 -14.78 29.95
N ASP A 81 21.95 -13.65 30.59
CA ASP A 81 23.13 -12.82 30.34
C ASP A 81 24.42 -13.51 30.77
N GLY A 82 24.37 -14.30 31.85
CA GLY A 82 25.55 -14.96 32.41
C GLY A 82 25.97 -16.24 31.71
N ILE A 83 25.01 -17.05 31.23
CA ILE A 83 25.27 -18.44 30.83
C ILE A 83 24.56 -18.80 29.52
N VAL A 84 23.23 -18.68 29.46
CA VAL A 84 22.44 -19.20 28.33
C VAL A 84 22.71 -18.40 27.05
N GLY A 85 22.73 -17.07 27.12
CA GLY A 85 23.00 -16.17 26.01
C GLY A 85 24.39 -16.36 25.37
N PRO A 86 25.47 -16.39 26.16
CA PRO A 86 26.82 -16.70 25.66
C PRO A 86 26.89 -18.04 24.91
N TRP A 87 26.33 -19.12 25.47
CA TRP A 87 26.30 -20.43 24.82
C TRP A 87 25.43 -20.44 23.55
N THR A 88 24.27 -19.77 23.58
CA THR A 88 23.40 -19.62 22.40
C THR A 88 24.13 -18.92 21.25
N THR A 89 24.84 -17.83 21.56
CA THR A 89 25.63 -17.06 20.59
C THR A 89 26.78 -17.91 20.04
N PHE A 90 27.53 -18.59 20.92
CA PHE A 90 28.63 -19.47 20.54
C PHE A 90 28.17 -20.62 19.63
N LEU A 91 27.10 -21.33 20.00
CA LEU A 91 26.56 -22.43 19.19
C LEU A 91 26.04 -21.93 17.83
N THR A 92 25.46 -20.73 17.77
CA THR A 92 25.01 -20.17 16.50
C THR A 92 26.21 -19.82 15.61
N GLU A 93 27.18 -19.07 16.14
CA GLU A 93 28.30 -18.54 15.37
C GLU A 93 29.36 -19.60 15.02
N LYS A 94 29.76 -20.41 15.99
CA LYS A 94 30.92 -21.32 15.89
C LYS A 94 30.55 -22.76 15.55
N VAL A 95 29.26 -23.12 15.61
CA VAL A 95 28.81 -24.49 15.31
C VAL A 95 27.83 -24.47 14.14
N ALA A 96 26.65 -23.85 14.29
CA ALA A 96 25.63 -23.84 13.23
C ALA A 96 26.09 -23.09 11.96
N LEU A 97 26.76 -21.95 12.14
CA LEU A 97 27.29 -21.14 11.05
C LEU A 97 28.66 -21.60 10.57
N ALA A 98 29.37 -22.48 11.29
CA ALA A 98 30.66 -22.99 10.87
C ALA A 98 30.60 -23.78 9.55
N GLY A 99 31.67 -23.70 8.77
CA GLY A 99 31.70 -24.25 7.41
C GLY A 99 31.09 -23.28 6.37
N GLY A 100 30.93 -23.76 5.13
CA GLY A 100 30.49 -22.93 4.01
C GLY A 100 29.01 -22.48 4.05
N ILE A 101 28.51 -22.03 2.89
CA ILE A 101 27.15 -21.46 2.72
C ILE A 101 26.03 -22.48 2.96
N ARG A 102 26.34 -23.78 2.99
CA ARG A 102 25.37 -24.87 3.18
C ARG A 102 25.67 -25.64 4.44
N LEU A 103 24.63 -25.97 5.18
CA LEU A 103 24.70 -26.99 6.23
C LEU A 103 24.82 -28.35 5.54
N LYS A 104 25.77 -29.18 5.98
CA LYS A 104 25.93 -30.53 5.43
C LYS A 104 25.15 -31.52 6.28
N ASP A 105 24.52 -32.49 5.64
CA ASP A 105 23.73 -33.50 6.34
C ASP A 105 24.59 -34.44 7.22
N ASP A 106 25.90 -34.54 6.92
CA ASP A 106 26.88 -35.33 7.68
C ASP A 106 27.46 -34.60 8.91
N ASP A 107 27.21 -33.29 9.06
CA ASP A 107 27.64 -32.52 10.23
C ASP A 107 26.65 -32.67 11.38
N GLU A 108 26.76 -33.82 12.04
CA GLU A 108 25.87 -34.24 13.12
C GLU A 108 25.77 -33.19 14.24
N LEU A 109 26.90 -32.59 14.63
CA LEU A 109 26.96 -31.61 15.71
C LEU A 109 26.25 -30.30 15.33
N ALA A 110 26.48 -29.79 14.11
CA ALA A 110 25.79 -28.59 13.62
C ALA A 110 24.28 -28.81 13.51
N ASN A 111 23.86 -30.01 13.07
CA ASN A 111 22.46 -30.38 12.97
C ASN A 111 21.76 -30.41 14.35
N LYS A 112 22.39 -31.04 15.36
CA LYS A 112 21.93 -31.00 16.76
C LYS A 112 21.86 -29.57 17.30
N ALA A 113 22.89 -28.76 17.04
CA ALA A 113 22.97 -27.38 17.51
C ALA A 113 21.84 -26.51 16.94
N VAL A 114 21.58 -26.58 15.63
CA VAL A 114 20.46 -25.85 14.99
C VAL A 114 19.13 -26.25 15.61
N LEU A 115 18.89 -27.55 15.84
CA LEU A 115 17.66 -28.01 16.48
C LEU A 115 17.53 -27.49 17.91
N ALA A 116 18.59 -27.60 18.72
CA ALA A 116 18.62 -27.10 20.10
C ALA A 116 18.30 -25.60 20.18
N LEU A 117 18.89 -24.80 19.28
CA LEU A 117 18.65 -23.37 19.16
C LEU A 117 17.20 -23.07 18.78
N CYS A 118 16.61 -23.80 17.82
CA CYS A 118 15.22 -23.62 17.43
C CYS A 118 14.25 -23.90 18.60
N LEU A 119 14.51 -24.94 19.38
CA LEU A 119 13.70 -25.31 20.54
C LEU A 119 13.78 -24.23 21.63
N MET A 120 15.00 -23.76 21.93
CA MET A 120 15.20 -22.71 22.92
C MET A 120 14.51 -21.41 22.50
N LEU A 121 14.73 -20.95 21.27
CA LEU A 121 14.18 -19.68 20.78
C LEU A 121 12.66 -19.73 20.55
N GLY A 122 12.07 -20.91 20.44
CA GLY A 122 10.63 -21.12 20.26
C GLY A 122 9.81 -21.04 21.55
N TYR A 123 10.43 -20.84 22.72
CA TYR A 123 9.68 -20.81 23.99
C TYR A 123 8.57 -19.75 24.07
N PRO A 124 8.68 -18.54 23.45
CA PRO A 124 7.65 -17.52 23.62
C PRO A 124 6.26 -18.00 23.17
N SER A 125 6.15 -18.80 22.10
CA SER A 125 4.84 -19.29 21.63
C SER A 125 4.13 -20.23 22.62
N GLN A 126 4.86 -20.73 23.61
CA GLN A 126 4.31 -21.57 24.67
C GLN A 126 3.78 -20.76 25.86
N CYS A 127 4.00 -19.44 25.90
CA CYS A 127 3.60 -18.56 27.02
C CYS A 127 2.14 -18.08 26.98
N GLY A 128 1.30 -18.64 26.11
CA GLY A 128 -0.11 -18.27 25.97
C GLY A 128 -0.29 -16.77 25.73
N GLU A 129 -1.07 -16.10 26.59
CA GLU A 129 -1.32 -14.66 26.49
C GLU A 129 -0.04 -13.80 26.64
N ASN A 130 0.96 -14.30 27.36
CA ASN A 130 2.24 -13.60 27.57
C ASN A 130 3.24 -13.81 26.43
N ALA A 131 2.95 -14.65 25.45
CA ALA A 131 3.87 -14.94 24.34
C ALA A 131 4.37 -13.68 23.62
N ARG A 132 3.54 -12.64 23.56
CA ARG A 132 3.87 -11.30 23.06
C ARG A 132 4.98 -10.62 23.86
N SER A 133 4.80 -10.46 25.17
CA SER A 133 5.76 -9.77 26.03
C SER A 133 7.06 -10.55 26.10
N GLU A 134 6.96 -11.87 26.13
CA GLU A 134 8.08 -12.80 26.14
C GLU A 134 8.90 -12.73 24.84
N GLY A 135 8.28 -12.75 23.66
CA GLY A 135 8.99 -12.61 22.40
C GLY A 135 9.71 -11.26 22.27
N LYS A 136 9.09 -10.18 22.76
CA LYS A 136 9.72 -8.86 22.80
C LYS A 136 10.90 -8.82 23.77
N GLN A 137 10.76 -9.44 24.94
CA GLN A 137 11.84 -9.54 25.92
C GLN A 137 13.01 -10.36 25.35
N LEU A 138 12.74 -11.57 24.84
CA LEU A 138 13.74 -12.42 24.21
C LEU A 138 14.51 -11.68 23.10
N ARG A 139 13.82 -10.92 22.24
CA ARG A 139 14.47 -10.10 21.21
C ARG A 139 15.38 -9.03 21.82
N ALA A 140 14.92 -8.34 22.85
CA ALA A 140 15.72 -7.34 23.54
C ALA A 140 16.99 -7.97 24.16
N THR A 141 16.87 -9.18 24.72
CA THR A 141 18.01 -9.88 25.34
C THR A 141 18.96 -10.54 24.33
N LEU A 142 18.48 -10.94 23.16
CA LEU A 142 19.33 -11.41 22.04
C LEU A 142 20.22 -10.29 21.50
N GLY A 143 19.70 -9.06 21.49
CA GLY A 143 20.37 -7.90 20.90
C GLY A 143 20.52 -7.99 19.37
N PRO A 144 21.03 -6.93 18.72
CA PRO A 144 21.11 -6.86 17.26
C PRO A 144 22.05 -7.91 16.64
N HIS A 145 23.11 -8.29 17.37
CA HIS A 145 24.10 -9.24 16.87
C HIS A 145 23.56 -10.67 16.81
N ALA A 146 22.85 -11.15 17.84
CA ALA A 146 22.30 -12.49 17.79
C ALA A 146 21.21 -12.61 16.72
N LEU A 147 20.40 -11.56 16.50
CA LEU A 147 19.44 -11.58 15.40
C LEU A 147 20.11 -11.76 14.03
N ASN A 148 21.25 -11.09 13.81
CA ASN A 148 22.07 -11.28 12.61
C ASN A 148 22.49 -12.74 12.42
N LEU A 149 22.99 -13.36 13.48
CA LEU A 149 23.42 -14.76 13.44
C LEU A 149 22.23 -15.70 13.16
N LEU A 150 21.06 -15.44 13.73
CA LEU A 150 19.86 -16.25 13.49
C LEU A 150 19.35 -16.14 12.06
N VAL A 151 19.38 -14.94 11.48
CA VAL A 151 19.01 -14.75 10.08
C VAL A 151 19.99 -15.45 9.14
N GLN A 152 21.30 -15.35 9.40
CA GLN A 152 22.31 -16.09 8.64
C GLN A 152 22.11 -17.61 8.76
N MET A 153 21.83 -18.11 9.97
CA MET A 153 21.58 -19.53 10.22
C MET A 153 20.34 -19.99 9.44
N TRP A 154 19.27 -19.19 9.45
CA TRP A 154 18.06 -19.45 8.67
C TRP A 154 18.34 -19.50 7.16
N LEU A 155 19.10 -18.55 6.62
CA LEU A 155 19.48 -18.54 5.20
C LEU A 155 20.33 -19.75 4.83
N LYS A 156 21.27 -20.17 5.70
CA LYS A 156 22.09 -21.38 5.51
C LYS A 156 21.24 -22.65 5.48
N VAL A 157 20.26 -22.76 6.39
CA VAL A 157 19.29 -23.86 6.45
C VAL A 157 18.41 -23.90 5.18
N LEU A 158 17.95 -22.75 4.69
CA LEU A 158 17.20 -22.68 3.43
C LEU A 158 18.08 -23.02 2.22
N ALA A 159 19.35 -22.63 2.21
CA ALA A 159 20.28 -22.86 1.11
C ALA A 159 20.60 -24.35 0.88
N SER A 160 20.50 -25.16 1.93
CA SER A 160 20.62 -26.62 1.87
C SER A 160 19.27 -27.35 1.85
N SER A 161 18.14 -26.64 1.91
CA SER A 161 16.81 -27.24 2.13
C SER A 161 16.77 -28.17 3.34
N HIS A 162 17.59 -27.88 4.36
CA HIS A 162 17.78 -28.75 5.51
C HIS A 162 16.50 -28.87 6.33
N TYR A 163 16.17 -30.07 6.83
CA TYR A 163 14.86 -30.38 7.40
C TYR A 163 14.44 -29.47 8.58
N THR A 164 15.39 -28.84 9.29
CA THR A 164 15.10 -27.86 10.36
C THR A 164 14.49 -26.55 9.85
N TRP A 165 14.44 -26.32 8.53
CA TRP A 165 13.86 -25.11 7.93
C TRP A 165 12.45 -24.84 8.46
N ARG A 166 11.69 -25.89 8.75
CA ARG A 166 10.31 -25.81 9.23
C ARG A 166 10.23 -25.10 10.57
N ILE A 167 10.93 -25.68 11.56
CA ILE A 167 10.94 -25.19 12.94
C ILE A 167 11.60 -23.81 12.97
N LEU A 168 12.76 -23.66 12.34
CA LEU A 168 13.49 -22.39 12.37
C LEU A 168 12.72 -21.23 11.75
N SER A 169 11.98 -21.46 10.65
CA SER A 169 11.18 -20.41 10.02
C SER A 169 10.02 -19.96 10.91
N MET A 170 9.33 -20.90 11.57
CA MET A 170 8.25 -20.59 12.51
C MET A 170 8.80 -19.85 13.73
N THR A 171 9.86 -20.38 14.36
CA THR A 171 10.52 -19.77 15.52
C THR A 171 11.01 -18.34 15.21
N LEU A 172 11.65 -18.14 14.06
CA LEU A 172 12.13 -16.82 13.65
C LEU A 172 10.96 -15.86 13.40
N GLN A 173 9.87 -16.33 12.76
CA GLN A 173 8.68 -15.51 12.54
C GLN A 173 7.99 -15.14 13.86
N GLU A 174 7.88 -16.06 14.81
CA GLU A 174 7.32 -15.81 16.15
C GLU A 174 8.18 -14.82 16.93
N THR A 175 9.51 -14.97 16.87
CA THR A 175 10.46 -14.09 17.54
C THR A 175 10.44 -12.68 16.92
N LEU A 176 10.22 -12.56 15.61
CA LEU A 176 10.28 -11.28 14.86
C LEU A 176 8.94 -10.56 14.65
N PHE A 177 7.82 -11.29 14.54
CA PHE A 177 6.54 -10.76 14.05
C PHE A 177 5.35 -11.08 14.95
N TYR A 178 5.55 -11.21 16.27
CA TYR A 178 4.44 -11.48 17.18
C TYR A 178 3.32 -10.40 17.16
N MET A 179 3.50 -9.28 16.44
CA MET A 179 2.43 -8.33 16.14
C MET A 179 1.92 -8.42 14.70
N PRO A 180 0.60 -8.58 14.49
CA PRO A 180 -0.01 -8.44 13.17
C PRO A 180 0.01 -6.98 12.64
N HIS A 181 0.41 -6.00 13.45
CA HIS A 181 0.38 -4.57 13.11
C HIS A 181 1.69 -3.82 13.30
N ASP A 182 2.71 -4.41 13.94
CA ASP A 182 4.02 -3.77 13.92
C ASP A 182 4.53 -3.86 12.49
N ARG A 183 5.01 -2.72 11.99
CA ARG A 183 5.62 -2.63 10.67
C ARG A 183 6.62 -3.77 10.51
N PRO A 184 6.82 -4.27 9.27
CA PRO A 184 7.89 -5.20 8.99
C PRO A 184 9.15 -4.73 9.71
N SER A 185 9.70 -5.54 10.63
CA SER A 185 10.75 -5.08 11.53
C SER A 185 11.86 -4.51 10.65
N GLN A 186 12.06 -3.19 10.71
CA GLN A 186 13.12 -2.50 9.97
C GLN A 186 14.45 -3.24 10.20
N ASP A 187 14.64 -3.77 11.41
CA ASP A 187 15.72 -4.67 11.81
C ASP A 187 15.98 -5.83 10.84
N LEU A 188 14.94 -6.57 10.40
CA LEU A 188 15.10 -7.68 9.45
C LEU A 188 15.47 -7.19 8.04
N THR A 189 14.89 -6.05 7.65
CA THR A 189 15.21 -5.40 6.38
C THR A 189 16.69 -4.96 6.37
N ASP A 190 17.11 -4.25 7.41
CA ASP A 190 18.48 -3.77 7.59
C ASP A 190 19.47 -4.94 7.65
N GLU A 191 19.04 -6.04 8.27
CA GLU A 191 19.81 -7.28 8.29
C GLU A 191 20.02 -7.85 6.90
N PHE A 192 18.96 -8.03 6.12
CA PHE A 192 19.08 -8.56 4.77
C PHE A 192 19.97 -7.65 3.91
N ILE A 193 19.86 -6.33 4.06
CA ILE A 193 20.74 -5.37 3.36
C ILE A 193 22.20 -5.58 3.78
N ARG A 194 22.47 -5.69 5.08
CA ARG A 194 23.82 -5.93 5.59
C ARG A 194 24.41 -7.24 5.07
N ILE A 195 23.65 -8.33 5.15
CA ILE A 195 24.07 -9.66 4.66
C ILE A 195 24.37 -9.62 3.16
N HIS A 196 23.51 -8.97 2.38
CA HIS A 196 23.69 -8.83 0.95
C HIS A 196 24.93 -7.98 0.61
N ASN A 197 25.08 -6.81 1.24
CA ASN A 197 26.21 -5.91 1.01
C ASN A 197 27.55 -6.52 1.44
N ALA A 198 27.55 -7.35 2.48
CA ALA A 198 28.72 -8.09 2.91
C ALA A 198 29.06 -9.29 1.99
N GLY A 199 28.20 -9.60 1.01
CA GLY A 199 28.40 -10.72 0.08
C GLY A 199 28.35 -12.09 0.76
N LEU A 200 27.79 -12.19 1.97
CA LEU A 200 27.75 -13.43 2.74
C LEU A 200 26.79 -14.45 2.12
N TYR A 201 25.63 -13.98 1.65
CA TYR A 201 24.59 -14.82 1.06
C TYR A 201 23.91 -14.15 -0.13
N ASP A 202 23.70 -14.90 -1.21
CA ASP A 202 22.81 -14.53 -2.30
C ASP A 202 21.37 -14.90 -1.92
N ILE A 203 20.73 -14.01 -1.16
CA ILE A 203 19.39 -14.23 -0.57
C ILE A 203 18.35 -14.49 -1.68
N SER A 204 18.47 -13.83 -2.83
CA SER A 204 17.59 -14.03 -3.98
C SER A 204 17.74 -15.43 -4.57
N ARG A 205 18.97 -15.93 -4.76
CA ARG A 205 19.20 -17.28 -5.25
C ARG A 205 18.79 -18.35 -4.25
N ILE A 206 19.02 -18.12 -2.95
CA ILE A 206 18.61 -19.05 -1.88
C ILE A 206 17.09 -19.19 -1.84
N SER A 207 16.36 -18.07 -1.79
CA SER A 207 14.89 -18.07 -1.77
C SER A 207 14.31 -18.76 -3.00
N ILE A 208 14.80 -18.44 -4.20
CA ILE A 208 14.36 -19.09 -5.44
C ILE A 208 14.71 -20.59 -5.45
N GLY A 209 15.90 -20.96 -4.98
CA GLY A 209 16.34 -22.35 -4.85
C GLY A 209 15.44 -23.16 -3.92
N PHE A 210 15.15 -22.62 -2.73
CA PHE A 210 14.26 -23.23 -1.76
C PHE A 210 12.85 -23.40 -2.32
N PHE A 211 12.27 -22.38 -2.96
CA PHE A 211 10.93 -22.51 -3.54
C PHE A 211 10.87 -23.53 -4.67
N ARG A 212 11.93 -23.67 -5.49
CA ARG A 212 12.02 -24.74 -6.50
C ARG A 212 12.02 -26.12 -5.85
N TYR A 213 12.73 -26.27 -4.73
CA TYR A 213 12.69 -27.50 -3.93
C TYR A 213 11.30 -27.74 -3.34
N ALA A 214 10.65 -26.72 -2.75
CA ALA A 214 9.37 -26.87 -2.06
C ALA A 214 8.20 -27.25 -2.99
N ILE A 215 8.12 -26.70 -4.20
CA ILE A 215 6.99 -26.89 -5.15
C ILE A 215 6.54 -28.36 -5.31
N PRO A 216 7.41 -29.32 -5.66
CA PRO A 216 7.00 -30.73 -5.83
C PRO A 216 6.52 -31.38 -4.52
N HIS A 217 6.91 -30.85 -3.36
CA HIS A 217 6.56 -31.41 -2.05
C HIS A 217 5.28 -30.80 -1.45
N ILE A 218 4.84 -29.62 -1.89
CA ILE A 218 3.62 -28.95 -1.38
C ILE A 218 2.38 -29.86 -1.32
N PRO A 219 2.09 -30.73 -2.30
CA PRO A 219 0.95 -31.63 -2.20
C PRO A 219 1.02 -32.59 -1.01
N ALA A 220 2.24 -33.02 -0.63
CA ALA A 220 2.50 -33.96 0.47
C ALA A 220 2.76 -33.27 1.81
N MET A 221 2.96 -31.95 1.82
CA MET A 221 3.21 -31.19 3.05
C MET A 221 2.05 -31.32 4.05
N ASN A 222 2.41 -31.51 5.33
CA ASN A 222 1.45 -31.50 6.43
C ASN A 222 1.12 -30.04 6.84
N GLY A 223 0.22 -29.86 7.80
CA GLY A 223 -0.20 -28.52 8.24
C GLY A 223 0.96 -27.65 8.77
N GLN A 224 1.97 -28.26 9.38
CA GLN A 224 3.10 -27.53 9.95
C GLN A 224 4.14 -27.15 8.91
N ASP A 225 4.38 -28.02 7.91
CA ASP A 225 5.21 -27.69 6.76
C ASP A 225 4.62 -26.47 6.03
N LEU A 226 3.29 -26.42 5.91
CA LEU A 226 2.57 -25.29 5.35
C LEU A 226 2.60 -24.06 6.26
N GLY A 227 2.50 -24.22 7.58
CA GLY A 227 2.68 -23.14 8.55
C GLY A 227 4.09 -22.54 8.51
N ALA A 228 5.12 -23.37 8.33
CA ALA A 228 6.48 -22.91 8.12
C ALA A 228 6.66 -22.23 6.76
N LEU A 229 6.04 -22.75 5.70
CA LEU A 229 6.06 -22.12 4.38
C LEU A 229 5.36 -20.75 4.42
N ARG A 230 4.24 -20.63 5.14
CA ARG A 230 3.59 -19.35 5.47
C ARG A 230 4.57 -18.41 6.18
N SER A 231 5.30 -18.91 7.19
CA SER A 231 6.30 -18.14 7.93
C SER A 231 7.39 -17.61 7.02
N ILE A 232 7.90 -18.43 6.10
CA ILE A 232 8.89 -18.03 5.08
C ILE A 232 8.36 -16.87 4.22
N PHE A 233 7.10 -16.94 3.77
CA PHE A 233 6.49 -15.85 3.02
C PHE A 233 6.38 -14.57 3.83
N VAL A 234 6.03 -14.65 5.11
CA VAL A 234 5.95 -13.49 6.00
C VAL A 234 7.33 -12.87 6.23
N LEU A 235 8.35 -13.70 6.49
CA LEU A 235 9.74 -13.27 6.68
C LEU A 235 10.30 -12.60 5.43
N PHE A 236 10.16 -13.23 4.27
CA PHE A 236 10.58 -12.63 3.01
C PHE A 236 9.75 -11.39 2.70
N TYR A 237 8.43 -11.42 2.89
CA TYR A 237 7.60 -10.26 2.60
C TYR A 237 8.02 -9.04 3.41
N SER A 238 8.28 -9.27 4.69
CA SER A 238 8.65 -8.23 5.63
C SER A 238 10.07 -7.71 5.44
N GLY A 239 11.02 -8.59 5.07
CA GLY A 239 12.41 -8.19 4.85
C GLY A 239 12.73 -7.69 3.42
N PHE A 240 11.94 -8.07 2.40
CA PHE A 240 12.25 -7.77 0.99
C PHE A 240 11.49 -6.58 0.42
N PHE A 241 10.15 -6.55 0.59
CA PHE A 241 9.28 -5.75 -0.28
C PHE A 241 8.85 -4.37 0.22
N PRO A 242 9.07 -3.92 1.48
CA PRO A 242 8.67 -2.57 1.85
C PRO A 242 9.50 -1.50 1.11
N HIS A 243 10.83 -1.60 1.11
CA HIS A 243 11.69 -0.48 0.68
C HIS A 243 13.09 -0.87 0.11
N VAL A 244 13.36 -2.16 -0.11
CA VAL A 244 14.74 -2.64 -0.35
C VAL A 244 14.99 -2.99 -1.82
N HIS A 245 15.32 -1.99 -2.63
CA HIS A 245 15.73 -2.23 -4.03
C HIS A 245 16.90 -3.22 -4.15
N VAL A 246 17.84 -3.19 -3.21
CA VAL A 246 19.10 -3.96 -3.29
C VAL A 246 18.88 -5.48 -3.45
N ILE A 247 17.86 -6.03 -2.79
CA ILE A 247 17.61 -7.49 -2.74
C ILE A 247 16.43 -7.87 -3.64
N TYR A 248 15.51 -6.93 -3.79
CA TYR A 248 14.35 -7.09 -4.63
C TYR A 248 14.72 -7.15 -6.12
N GLU A 249 15.62 -6.31 -6.62
CA GLU A 249 16.00 -6.33 -8.05
C GLU A 249 16.66 -7.65 -8.45
N PRO A 250 17.65 -8.20 -7.71
CA PRO A 250 18.20 -9.50 -8.04
C PRO A 250 17.15 -10.62 -7.95
N PHE A 251 16.19 -10.52 -7.01
CA PHE A 251 15.09 -11.49 -6.93
C PHE A 251 14.21 -11.46 -8.18
N LEU A 252 13.80 -10.26 -8.63
CA LEU A 252 13.05 -10.09 -9.87
C LEU A 252 13.85 -10.59 -11.09
N ALA A 253 15.11 -10.17 -11.21
CA ALA A 253 15.98 -10.50 -12.34
C ALA A 253 16.21 -12.01 -12.50
N ASN A 254 16.20 -12.76 -11.40
CA ASN A 254 16.37 -14.22 -11.38
C ASN A 254 15.06 -15.02 -11.53
N GLY A 255 13.93 -14.36 -11.83
CA GLY A 255 12.64 -15.01 -12.03
C GLY A 255 11.90 -15.32 -10.72
N GLY A 256 12.13 -14.48 -9.70
CA GLY A 256 11.49 -14.58 -8.38
C GLY A 256 9.96 -14.53 -8.45
N ILE A 257 9.40 -13.71 -9.33
CA ILE A 257 7.94 -13.64 -9.53
C ILE A 257 7.40 -14.96 -10.08
N LYS A 258 8.03 -15.46 -11.14
CA LYS A 258 7.64 -16.75 -11.74
C LYS A 258 7.66 -17.88 -10.71
N ILE A 259 8.65 -17.93 -9.81
CA ILE A 259 8.69 -18.99 -8.80
C ILE A 259 7.58 -18.82 -7.75
N LEU A 260 7.29 -17.60 -7.29
CA LEU A 260 6.19 -17.35 -6.35
C LEU A 260 4.83 -17.75 -6.94
N ILE A 261 4.57 -17.42 -8.21
CA ILE A 261 3.34 -17.85 -8.89
C ILE A 261 3.26 -19.37 -9.00
N ARG A 262 4.36 -20.07 -9.25
CA ARG A 262 4.36 -21.54 -9.27
C ARG A 262 4.10 -22.15 -7.89
N VAL A 263 4.63 -21.54 -6.82
CA VAL A 263 4.31 -21.98 -5.46
C VAL A 263 2.84 -21.73 -5.15
N PHE A 264 2.32 -20.54 -5.49
CA PHE A 264 0.91 -20.23 -5.34
C PHE A 264 0.04 -21.22 -6.11
N ASP A 265 0.35 -21.50 -7.37
CA ASP A 265 -0.35 -22.50 -8.20
C ASP A 265 -0.34 -23.89 -7.55
N ALA A 266 0.80 -24.33 -7.01
CA ALA A 266 0.91 -25.62 -6.31
C ALA A 266 0.06 -25.66 -5.03
N LEU A 267 0.03 -24.56 -4.25
CA LEU A 267 -0.80 -24.45 -3.05
C LEU A 267 -2.29 -24.54 -3.37
N VAL A 268 -2.72 -23.90 -4.46
CA VAL A 268 -4.14 -23.82 -4.83
C VAL A 268 -4.61 -24.96 -5.72
N SER A 269 -3.71 -25.78 -6.29
CA SER A 269 -4.05 -26.90 -7.19
C SER A 269 -4.50 -28.17 -6.45
N LYS A 270 -4.21 -28.32 -5.15
CA LYS A 270 -4.63 -29.48 -4.36
C LYS A 270 -6.16 -29.49 -4.14
N PRO A 271 -6.86 -30.61 -4.40
CA PRO A 271 -8.30 -30.70 -4.15
C PRO A 271 -8.60 -30.46 -2.66
N ILE A 272 -9.73 -29.77 -2.41
CA ILE A 272 -10.22 -29.51 -1.05
C ILE A 272 -10.61 -30.85 -0.44
N SER A 273 -9.81 -31.35 0.49
CA SER A 273 -10.26 -32.36 1.44
C SER A 273 -10.76 -31.62 2.69
N ASN A 274 -11.87 -32.06 3.29
CA ASN A 274 -12.48 -31.50 4.52
C ASN A 274 -11.59 -31.59 5.78
N ASP A 275 -10.28 -31.77 5.63
CA ASP A 275 -9.30 -31.93 6.70
C ASP A 275 -8.91 -30.55 7.27
N LYS A 276 -8.61 -30.49 8.57
CA LYS A 276 -8.02 -29.33 9.26
C LYS A 276 -6.76 -28.79 8.55
N LYS A 277 -6.09 -29.62 7.75
CA LYS A 277 -4.97 -29.21 6.88
C LYS A 277 -5.33 -28.10 5.88
N TYR A 278 -6.61 -27.99 5.52
CA TYR A 278 -7.11 -27.00 4.58
C TYR A 278 -6.79 -25.56 5.02
N ARG A 279 -6.94 -25.25 6.31
CA ARG A 279 -6.66 -23.93 6.86
C ARG A 279 -5.20 -23.52 6.62
N TYR A 280 -4.24 -24.40 6.90
CA TYR A 280 -2.82 -24.10 6.69
C TYR A 280 -2.47 -23.89 5.21
N HIS A 281 -3.13 -24.62 4.30
CA HIS A 281 -3.00 -24.38 2.87
C HIS A 281 -3.48 -22.97 2.49
N LEU A 282 -4.67 -22.56 2.96
CA LEU A 282 -5.21 -21.23 2.71
C LEU A 282 -4.33 -20.12 3.29
N GLU A 283 -3.87 -20.29 4.53
CA GLU A 283 -2.99 -19.34 5.18
C GLU A 283 -1.65 -19.17 4.43
N ALA A 284 -1.04 -20.28 3.99
CA ALA A 284 0.16 -20.25 3.16
C ALA A 284 -0.10 -19.62 1.79
N ALA A 285 -1.24 -19.92 1.16
CA ALA A 285 -1.65 -19.32 -0.12
C ALA A 285 -1.87 -17.81 0.01
N ALA A 286 -2.54 -17.37 1.07
CA ALA A 286 -2.75 -15.95 1.37
C ALA A 286 -1.42 -15.22 1.62
N ALA A 287 -0.51 -15.83 2.40
CA ALA A 287 0.82 -15.27 2.63
C ALA A 287 1.66 -15.20 1.33
N CYS A 288 1.61 -16.26 0.51
CA CYS A 288 2.26 -16.28 -0.80
C CYS A 288 1.73 -15.17 -1.71
N LEU A 289 0.41 -15.01 -1.79
CA LEU A 289 -0.19 -13.97 -2.62
C LEU A 289 0.11 -12.57 -2.12
N ARG A 290 0.19 -12.34 -0.81
CA ARG A 290 0.69 -11.07 -0.25
C ARG A 290 2.14 -10.81 -0.66
N ALA A 291 2.98 -11.85 -0.64
CA ALA A 291 4.35 -11.76 -1.15
C ALA A 291 4.38 -11.43 -2.66
N VAL A 292 3.51 -12.06 -3.46
CA VAL A 292 3.34 -11.72 -4.88
C VAL A 292 2.89 -10.28 -5.04
N LEU A 293 1.90 -9.80 -4.28
CA LEU A 293 1.42 -8.42 -4.34
C LEU A 293 2.52 -7.41 -4.01
N GLY A 294 3.30 -7.67 -2.97
CA GLY A 294 4.50 -6.89 -2.65
C GLY A 294 5.56 -6.95 -3.75
N ALA A 295 5.61 -8.05 -4.50
CA ALA A 295 6.57 -8.22 -5.59
C ALA A 295 6.03 -7.78 -6.97
N THR A 296 4.73 -7.48 -7.12
CA THR A 296 4.13 -7.03 -8.38
C THR A 296 3.85 -5.54 -8.42
N ILE A 297 4.41 -4.78 -7.47
CA ILE A 297 4.33 -3.31 -7.42
C ILE A 297 4.72 -2.68 -8.75
N ARG A 298 5.60 -3.32 -9.53
CA ARG A 298 6.03 -2.80 -10.83
C ARG A 298 5.23 -3.43 -11.99
N PRO A 299 4.91 -2.67 -13.05
CA PRO A 299 4.25 -3.20 -14.23
C PRO A 299 4.99 -4.38 -14.85
N SER A 300 6.32 -4.36 -14.89
CA SER A 300 7.14 -5.46 -15.43
C SER A 300 6.98 -6.75 -14.62
N ALA A 301 7.00 -6.66 -13.29
CA ALA A 301 6.82 -7.78 -12.39
C ALA A 301 5.39 -8.33 -12.45
N LEU A 302 4.36 -7.46 -12.47
CA LEU A 302 2.99 -7.91 -12.72
C LEU A 302 2.88 -8.61 -14.07
N SER A 303 3.49 -8.05 -15.11
CA SER A 303 3.52 -8.65 -16.44
C SER A 303 4.14 -10.06 -16.39
N GLU A 304 5.21 -10.26 -15.62
CA GLU A 304 5.80 -11.59 -15.40
C GLU A 304 4.85 -12.53 -14.66
N ALA A 305 4.19 -12.05 -13.60
CA ALA A 305 3.20 -12.82 -12.85
C ALA A 305 2.05 -13.30 -13.74
N LEU A 306 1.52 -12.42 -14.59
CA LEU A 306 0.50 -12.75 -15.59
C LEU A 306 0.98 -13.82 -16.56
N HIS A 307 2.23 -13.74 -17.01
CA HIS A 307 2.84 -14.74 -17.90
C HIS A 307 2.99 -16.10 -17.20
N ALA A 308 3.36 -16.08 -15.92
CA ALA A 308 3.60 -17.26 -15.11
C ALA A 308 2.31 -17.99 -14.70
N GLY A 309 1.14 -17.39 -14.93
CA GLY A 309 -0.15 -18.03 -14.69
C GLY A 309 -0.96 -17.44 -13.53
N LEU A 310 -0.64 -16.23 -13.05
CA LEU A 310 -1.28 -15.63 -11.87
C LEU A 310 -2.82 -15.71 -11.92
N PHE A 311 -3.45 -15.28 -13.02
CA PHE A 311 -4.92 -15.30 -13.12
C PHE A 311 -5.49 -16.71 -13.13
N GLN A 312 -4.83 -17.66 -13.81
CA GLN A 312 -5.23 -19.06 -13.80
C GLN A 312 -5.21 -19.62 -12.37
N SER A 313 -4.16 -19.32 -11.61
CA SER A 313 -4.06 -19.75 -10.21
C SER A 313 -5.09 -19.04 -9.31
N MET A 314 -5.40 -17.77 -9.56
CA MET A 314 -6.47 -17.05 -8.85
C MET A 314 -7.84 -17.68 -9.11
N VAL A 315 -8.14 -18.06 -10.36
CA VAL A 315 -9.38 -18.77 -10.71
C VAL A 315 -9.41 -20.16 -10.10
N LYS A 316 -8.31 -20.92 -10.13
CA LYS A 316 -8.24 -22.21 -9.41
C LYS A 316 -8.51 -22.06 -7.92
N ALA A 317 -8.08 -20.95 -7.32
CA ALA A 317 -8.27 -20.68 -5.91
C ALA A 317 -9.71 -20.21 -5.57
N SER A 318 -10.50 -19.76 -6.55
CA SER A 318 -11.87 -19.32 -6.28
C SER A 318 -12.76 -20.46 -5.77
N ARG A 319 -12.43 -21.72 -6.09
CA ARG A 319 -13.13 -22.91 -5.56
C ARG A 319 -13.09 -23.02 -4.04
N PHE A 320 -12.16 -22.33 -3.39
CA PHE A 320 -12.08 -22.24 -1.92
C PHE A 320 -13.17 -21.36 -1.31
N CYS A 321 -13.96 -20.71 -2.16
CA CYS A 321 -14.86 -19.63 -1.78
C CYS A 321 -16.29 -20.12 -1.99
N ARG A 322 -16.75 -20.94 -1.05
CA ARG A 322 -18.19 -21.17 -0.89
C ARG A 322 -18.73 -20.05 -0.03
N GLU A 323 -19.82 -19.44 -0.48
CA GLU A 323 -20.42 -18.23 0.08
C GLU A 323 -20.69 -18.38 1.59
N ASP A 324 -21.12 -19.57 2.00
CA ASP A 324 -21.45 -19.91 3.39
C ASP A 324 -20.28 -19.91 4.38
N GLN A 325 -19.02 -19.91 3.91
CA GLN A 325 -17.82 -20.06 4.74
C GLN A 325 -17.03 -18.77 4.96
N LEU A 326 -17.35 -17.69 4.21
CA LEU A 326 -16.56 -16.46 4.18
C LEU A 326 -16.56 -15.68 5.50
N ASP A 327 -17.66 -15.71 6.25
CA ASP A 327 -17.83 -14.88 7.44
C ASP A 327 -17.05 -15.37 8.67
N SER A 328 -16.49 -16.59 8.63
CA SER A 328 -15.84 -17.21 9.80
C SER A 328 -14.32 -17.39 9.69
N ASP A 329 -13.74 -17.39 8.49
CA ASP A 329 -12.31 -17.66 8.29
C ASP A 329 -11.52 -16.42 7.83
N ASN A 330 -10.82 -15.79 8.79
CA ASN A 330 -9.90 -14.67 8.56
C ASN A 330 -8.86 -14.93 7.45
N SER A 331 -8.47 -16.20 7.23
CA SER A 331 -7.48 -16.58 6.22
C SER A 331 -8.04 -16.44 4.81
N LEU A 332 -9.29 -16.86 4.63
CA LEU A 332 -10.01 -16.75 3.36
C LEU A 332 -10.30 -15.28 3.04
N GLN A 333 -10.74 -14.50 4.05
CA GLN A 333 -10.91 -13.05 3.90
C GLN A 333 -9.59 -12.38 3.51
N SER A 334 -8.46 -12.78 4.12
CA SER A 334 -7.15 -12.25 3.77
C SER A 334 -6.70 -12.63 2.36
N LEU A 335 -7.02 -13.84 1.90
CA LEU A 335 -6.73 -14.27 0.53
C LEU A 335 -7.53 -13.42 -0.47
N TRP A 336 -8.84 -13.24 -0.20
CA TRP A 336 -9.71 -12.41 -1.03
C TRP A 336 -9.29 -10.95 -1.07
N HIS A 337 -8.96 -10.39 0.08
CA HIS A 337 -8.42 -9.04 0.14
C HIS A 337 -7.22 -8.90 -0.80
N SER A 338 -6.32 -9.90 -0.80
CA SER A 338 -5.15 -9.90 -1.68
C SER A 338 -5.52 -10.08 -3.16
N PHE A 339 -6.56 -10.85 -3.48
CA PHE A 339 -7.11 -10.95 -4.85
C PHE A 339 -7.67 -9.63 -5.35
N THR A 340 -8.51 -8.97 -4.55
CA THR A 340 -9.08 -7.65 -4.89
C THR A 340 -7.98 -6.63 -5.14
N LYS A 341 -6.96 -6.59 -4.26
CA LYS A 341 -5.78 -5.72 -4.44
C LYS A 341 -5.03 -6.02 -5.73
N MET A 342 -4.84 -7.30 -6.06
CA MET A 342 -4.15 -7.73 -7.27
C MET A 342 -4.94 -7.36 -8.53
N GLN A 343 -6.27 -7.50 -8.50
CA GLN A 343 -7.16 -7.10 -9.58
C GLN A 343 -7.16 -5.58 -9.78
N GLN A 344 -7.23 -4.81 -8.70
CA GLN A 344 -7.11 -3.35 -8.72
C GLN A 344 -5.75 -2.93 -9.32
N LEU A 345 -4.66 -3.50 -8.83
CA LEU A 345 -3.31 -3.25 -9.37
C LEU A 345 -3.21 -3.62 -10.85
N THR A 346 -3.83 -4.72 -11.26
CA THR A 346 -3.90 -5.12 -12.67
C THR A 346 -4.66 -4.08 -13.48
N SER A 347 -5.83 -3.63 -13.02
CA SER A 347 -6.61 -2.59 -13.67
C SER A 347 -5.82 -1.28 -13.84
N VAL A 348 -5.05 -0.87 -12.82
CA VAL A 348 -4.12 0.28 -12.91
C VAL A 348 -3.13 0.04 -14.05
N TYR A 349 -2.49 -1.12 -14.09
CA TYR A 349 -1.37 -1.40 -14.99
C TYR A 349 -1.76 -1.88 -16.39
N LEU A 350 -3.04 -2.06 -16.71
CA LEU A 350 -3.47 -2.33 -18.08
C LEU A 350 -3.09 -1.24 -19.09
N ILE A 351 -2.80 -0.04 -18.61
CA ILE A 351 -2.27 1.06 -19.44
C ILE A 351 -0.87 0.76 -20.01
N TYR A 352 -0.15 -0.23 -19.47
CA TYR A 352 1.10 -0.71 -20.01
C TYR A 352 0.84 -1.82 -21.05
N PRO A 353 1.31 -1.68 -22.32
CA PRO A 353 1.06 -2.64 -23.39
C PRO A 353 1.38 -4.09 -23.05
N ASP A 354 2.47 -4.32 -22.30
CA ASP A 354 2.88 -5.66 -21.91
C ASP A 354 1.91 -6.31 -20.93
N VAL A 355 1.43 -5.54 -19.95
CA VAL A 355 0.45 -6.01 -18.96
C VAL A 355 -0.86 -6.29 -19.69
N LEU A 356 -1.35 -5.36 -20.51
CA LEU A 356 -2.55 -5.54 -21.34
C LEU A 356 -2.48 -6.82 -22.18
N ARG A 357 -1.38 -6.99 -22.92
CA ARG A 357 -1.18 -8.15 -23.78
C ARG A 357 -1.18 -9.45 -22.98
N ARG A 358 -0.41 -9.52 -21.90
CA ARG A 358 -0.27 -10.77 -21.12
C ARG A 358 -1.55 -11.09 -20.36
N PHE A 359 -2.21 -10.09 -19.80
CA PHE A 359 -3.54 -10.24 -19.21
C PHE A 359 -4.53 -10.82 -20.24
N SER A 360 -4.56 -10.24 -21.44
CA SER A 360 -5.43 -10.71 -22.53
C SER A 360 -5.17 -12.17 -22.92
N ILE A 361 -3.90 -12.57 -22.97
CA ILE A 361 -3.51 -13.96 -23.24
C ILE A 361 -3.96 -14.86 -22.08
N SER A 362 -3.82 -14.40 -20.84
CA SER A 362 -4.24 -15.18 -19.67
C SER A 362 -5.75 -15.40 -19.63
N ILE A 363 -6.56 -14.37 -19.92
CA ILE A 363 -8.02 -14.50 -20.08
C ILE A 363 -8.37 -15.50 -21.19
N GLU A 364 -7.74 -15.39 -22.36
CA GLU A 364 -8.03 -16.30 -23.48
C GLU A 364 -7.65 -17.75 -23.15
N LYS A 365 -6.55 -17.97 -22.45
CA LYS A 365 -6.16 -19.31 -21.97
C LYS A 365 -7.19 -19.87 -20.98
N MET A 366 -7.72 -19.04 -20.09
CA MET A 366 -8.75 -19.48 -19.15
C MET A 366 -10.03 -19.88 -19.88
N ARG A 367 -10.46 -19.12 -20.89
CA ARG A 367 -11.64 -19.45 -21.71
C ARG A 367 -11.54 -20.76 -22.48
N ARG A 368 -10.31 -21.21 -22.79
CA ARG A 368 -10.04 -22.47 -23.51
C ARG A 368 -9.79 -23.65 -22.58
N SER A 369 -9.73 -23.43 -21.27
CA SER A 369 -9.55 -24.51 -20.32
C SER A 369 -10.88 -25.24 -20.19
N ASP A 370 -10.92 -26.52 -20.55
CA ASP A 370 -12.11 -27.40 -20.44
C ASP A 370 -12.51 -27.72 -19.00
N ASP A 371 -11.93 -27.01 -18.03
CA ASP A 371 -12.30 -27.04 -16.62
C ASP A 371 -13.12 -25.75 -16.34
N PRO A 372 -14.41 -25.71 -16.74
CA PRO A 372 -15.31 -24.65 -16.35
C PRO A 372 -15.64 -24.88 -14.88
N GLY A 373 -14.65 -24.74 -14.00
CA GLY A 373 -14.93 -24.79 -12.57
C GLY A 373 -16.11 -23.86 -12.31
N ASP A 374 -17.11 -24.35 -11.57
CA ASP A 374 -18.29 -23.61 -11.09
C ASP A 374 -17.83 -22.44 -10.20
N GLY A 375 -17.17 -21.48 -10.83
CA GLY A 375 -16.54 -20.35 -10.20
C GLY A 375 -17.63 -19.38 -9.80
N PRO A 376 -17.56 -18.81 -8.59
CA PRO A 376 -18.57 -17.86 -8.13
C PRO A 376 -18.65 -16.64 -9.05
N ASP A 377 -19.87 -16.15 -9.29
CA ASP A 377 -20.22 -14.96 -10.09
C ASP A 377 -19.41 -13.71 -9.72
N THR A 378 -18.82 -13.68 -8.52
CA THR A 378 -17.95 -12.58 -8.04
C THR A 378 -16.69 -12.40 -8.88
N PHE A 379 -16.13 -13.44 -9.49
CA PHE A 379 -15.01 -13.25 -10.43
C PHE A 379 -15.49 -12.71 -11.78
N GLU A 380 -16.76 -12.93 -12.12
CA GLU A 380 -17.36 -12.38 -13.33
C GLU A 380 -17.59 -10.88 -13.21
N SER A 381 -18.20 -10.39 -12.13
CA SER A 381 -18.57 -8.96 -11.99
C SER A 381 -17.37 -8.02 -11.96
N LEU A 382 -16.33 -8.34 -11.18
CA LEU A 382 -15.08 -7.58 -11.18
C LEU A 382 -14.25 -7.86 -12.45
N GLY A 383 -14.41 -9.08 -12.98
CA GLY A 383 -13.95 -9.44 -14.32
C GLY A 383 -14.53 -8.51 -15.38
N ASP A 384 -15.78 -8.10 -15.28
CA ASP A 384 -16.48 -7.31 -16.31
C ASP A 384 -15.92 -5.89 -16.43
N MET A 385 -15.66 -5.22 -15.30
CA MET A 385 -14.99 -3.92 -15.32
C MET A 385 -13.61 -3.99 -15.98
N ILE A 386 -12.82 -5.02 -15.65
CA ILE A 386 -11.51 -5.23 -16.24
C ILE A 386 -11.65 -5.63 -17.72
N LYS A 387 -12.64 -6.44 -18.08
CA LYS A 387 -12.94 -6.86 -19.46
C LYS A 387 -13.26 -5.65 -20.33
N ASP A 388 -14.14 -4.75 -19.88
CA ASP A 388 -14.50 -3.52 -20.61
C ASP A 388 -13.29 -2.63 -20.83
N LYS A 389 -12.48 -2.42 -19.77
CA LYS A 389 -11.24 -1.66 -19.86
C LYS A 389 -10.25 -2.31 -20.84
N VAL A 390 -10.13 -3.63 -20.83
CA VAL A 390 -9.27 -4.38 -21.76
C VAL A 390 -9.76 -4.27 -23.19
N VAL A 391 -11.06 -4.40 -23.45
CA VAL A 391 -11.64 -4.23 -24.79
C VAL A 391 -11.35 -2.83 -25.30
N TYR A 392 -11.61 -1.81 -24.49
CA TYR A 392 -11.32 -0.41 -24.82
C TYR A 392 -9.82 -0.18 -25.12
N LEU A 393 -8.94 -0.60 -24.22
CA LEU A 393 -7.49 -0.42 -24.40
C LEU A 393 -6.94 -1.26 -25.56
N LYS A 394 -7.50 -2.43 -25.85
CA LYS A 394 -7.14 -3.24 -27.02
C LYS A 394 -7.48 -2.53 -28.32
N VAL A 395 -8.63 -1.87 -28.42
CA VAL A 395 -8.99 -1.09 -29.61
C VAL A 395 -7.96 0.02 -29.85
N ILE A 396 -7.61 0.78 -28.81
CA ILE A 396 -6.57 1.81 -28.89
C ILE A 396 -5.23 1.19 -29.27
N TYR A 397 -4.86 0.07 -28.66
CA TYR A 397 -3.59 -0.60 -28.91
C TYR A 397 -3.49 -1.21 -30.31
N ASN A 398 -4.59 -1.72 -30.86
CA ASN A 398 -4.64 -2.23 -32.21
C ASN A 398 -4.56 -1.10 -33.23
N ASN A 399 -5.23 0.03 -32.98
CA ASN A 399 -5.07 1.25 -33.79
C ASN A 399 -3.62 1.77 -33.74
N PHE A 400 -2.99 1.70 -32.56
CA PHE A 400 -1.57 2.05 -32.41
C PHE A 400 -0.66 1.14 -33.26
N LYS A 401 -0.94 -0.17 -33.26
CA LYS A 401 -0.21 -1.14 -34.09
C LYS A 401 -0.41 -0.91 -35.59
N THR A 402 -1.62 -0.60 -36.03
CA THR A 402 -1.94 -0.42 -37.47
C THR A 402 -1.30 0.84 -38.04
N GLN A 403 -1.09 1.87 -37.21
CA GLN A 403 -0.33 3.07 -37.58
C GLN A 403 1.20 2.81 -37.75
N ASN A 404 1.67 1.56 -37.67
CA ASN A 404 3.06 1.10 -37.91
C ASN A 404 4.16 1.90 -37.19
N SER A 405 3.82 2.54 -36.08
CA SER A 405 4.68 3.47 -35.36
C SER A 405 5.55 2.79 -34.29
N LEU A 406 5.50 1.46 -34.14
CA LEU A 406 6.20 0.72 -33.08
C LEU A 406 7.69 0.45 -33.37
N CYS A 407 8.10 0.49 -34.64
CA CYS A 407 9.51 0.29 -34.98
C CYS A 407 10.32 1.56 -34.65
N ASN A 408 11.35 1.42 -33.81
CA ASN A 408 12.23 2.53 -33.45
C ASN A 408 13.16 2.96 -34.60
N TYR A 409 13.37 2.11 -35.61
CA TYR A 409 14.12 2.51 -36.81
C TYR A 409 13.27 3.48 -37.64
N LYS A 410 13.71 4.75 -37.72
CA LYS A 410 12.95 5.84 -38.39
C LYS A 410 12.71 5.56 -39.87
N GLU A 411 13.69 4.96 -40.55
CA GLU A 411 13.64 4.61 -41.98
C GLU A 411 13.07 3.21 -42.23
N CYS A 412 12.37 2.63 -41.25
CA CYS A 412 11.75 1.31 -41.42
C CYS A 412 10.76 1.37 -42.60
N PRO A 413 10.91 0.53 -43.66
CA PRO A 413 9.99 0.55 -44.79
C PRO A 413 8.54 0.32 -44.38
N ASN A 414 8.32 -0.52 -43.36
CA ASN A 414 7.00 -0.77 -42.80
C ASN A 414 6.41 0.45 -42.08
N ARG A 415 7.24 1.35 -41.56
CA ARG A 415 6.82 2.62 -40.95
C ARG A 415 6.47 3.66 -42.00
N LEU A 416 7.26 3.73 -43.08
CA LEU A 416 7.06 4.69 -44.18
C LEU A 416 5.93 4.28 -45.14
N SER A 417 5.74 2.98 -45.33
CA SER A 417 4.74 2.42 -46.21
C SER A 417 4.22 1.13 -45.59
N PRO A 418 3.05 1.16 -44.92
CA PRO A 418 2.37 -0.02 -44.44
C PRO A 418 2.09 -0.99 -45.59
N SER A 419 3.05 -1.86 -45.89
CA SER A 419 2.84 -2.97 -46.83
C SER A 419 1.60 -3.72 -46.34
N GLY A 420 0.58 -3.88 -47.20
CA GLY A 420 -0.78 -4.35 -46.87
C GLY A 420 -0.88 -5.74 -46.21
N ARG A 421 0.22 -6.31 -45.72
CA ARG A 421 0.23 -7.43 -44.78
C ARG A 421 -0.53 -7.03 -43.52
N THR A 422 -1.47 -7.89 -43.12
CA THR A 422 -2.30 -7.69 -41.94
C THR A 422 -1.43 -7.45 -40.69
N PRO A 423 -1.65 -6.34 -39.95
CA PRO A 423 -0.85 -5.96 -38.78
C PRO A 423 -0.77 -7.04 -37.67
N GLU A 424 -1.73 -7.95 -37.63
CA GLU A 424 -1.90 -8.94 -36.56
C GLU A 424 -0.76 -9.98 -36.47
N ARG A 425 -0.03 -10.23 -37.56
CA ARG A 425 1.02 -11.27 -37.57
C ARG A 425 2.43 -10.76 -37.30
N ARG A 426 2.64 -9.46 -37.14
CA ARG A 426 3.99 -8.92 -36.91
C ARG A 426 4.43 -9.13 -35.46
N ARG A 427 5.41 -10.02 -35.25
CA ARG A 427 6.11 -10.15 -33.97
C ARG A 427 7.14 -9.02 -33.86
N TYR A 428 6.86 -8.05 -33.00
CA TYR A 428 7.84 -7.04 -32.64
C TYR A 428 8.91 -7.65 -31.72
N LEU A 429 10.16 -7.42 -32.07
CA LEU A 429 11.34 -7.79 -31.29
C LEU A 429 11.73 -6.63 -30.39
N ARG A 430 12.27 -6.92 -29.22
CA ARG A 430 12.86 -5.92 -28.33
C ARG A 430 14.36 -6.04 -28.35
N CYS A 431 15.07 -4.94 -28.12
CA CYS A 431 16.47 -5.04 -27.76
C CYS A 431 16.59 -5.82 -26.44
N THR A 432 17.26 -6.95 -26.47
CA THR A 432 17.42 -7.83 -25.30
C THR A 432 18.26 -7.20 -24.18
N ALA A 433 19.10 -6.22 -24.51
CA ALA A 433 19.95 -5.54 -23.54
C ALA A 433 19.23 -4.45 -22.75
N CYS A 434 18.51 -3.54 -23.42
CA CYS A 434 17.85 -2.41 -22.75
C CYS A 434 16.34 -2.59 -22.53
N LEU A 435 15.69 -3.48 -23.29
CA LEU A 435 14.24 -3.72 -23.30
C LEU A 435 13.37 -2.49 -23.69
N THR A 436 13.96 -1.32 -23.96
CA THR A 436 13.27 -0.05 -24.23
C THR A 436 12.83 0.12 -25.69
N VAL A 437 13.65 -0.34 -26.65
CA VAL A 437 13.39 -0.15 -28.09
C VAL A 437 12.81 -1.43 -28.72
N MET A 438 11.90 -1.24 -29.68
CA MET A 438 11.27 -2.31 -30.45
C MET A 438 11.58 -2.19 -31.95
N PHE A 439 11.61 -3.35 -32.60
CA PHE A 439 11.86 -3.53 -34.01
C PHE A 439 10.82 -4.46 -34.62
N CYS A 440 10.36 -4.18 -35.83
CA CYS A 440 9.46 -5.10 -36.53
C CYS A 440 10.18 -6.32 -37.13
N SER A 441 11.51 -6.27 -37.23
CA SER A 441 12.38 -7.34 -37.74
C SER A 441 13.80 -7.21 -37.17
N GLU A 442 14.57 -8.30 -37.21
CA GLU A 442 15.98 -8.26 -36.84
C GLU A 442 16.78 -7.29 -37.71
N GLU A 443 16.45 -7.21 -39.00
CA GLU A 443 17.09 -6.28 -39.94
C GLU A 443 16.94 -4.82 -39.50
N CYS A 444 15.74 -4.40 -39.07
CA CYS A 444 15.54 -3.06 -38.51
C CYS A 444 16.35 -2.84 -37.23
N GLY A 445 16.48 -3.89 -36.39
CA GLY A 445 17.34 -3.86 -35.21
C GLY A 445 18.82 -3.64 -35.56
N ARG A 446 19.33 -4.39 -36.55
CA ARG A 446 20.72 -4.26 -37.03
C ARG A 446 20.98 -2.89 -37.65
N LYS A 447 20.06 -2.36 -38.47
CA LYS A 447 20.19 -1.03 -39.07
C LYS A 447 20.14 0.08 -38.03
N HIS A 448 19.23 -0.01 -37.05
CA HIS A 448 19.13 0.98 -35.97
C HIS A 448 20.26 0.86 -34.94
N TRP A 449 20.96 -0.28 -34.85
CA TRP A 449 22.01 -0.51 -33.85
C TRP A 449 23.08 0.58 -33.85
N LYS A 450 23.49 1.09 -35.03
CA LYS A 450 24.48 2.16 -35.16
C LYS A 450 24.10 3.41 -34.34
N TYR A 451 22.81 3.75 -34.30
CA TYR A 451 22.28 4.89 -33.56
C TYR A 451 21.90 4.53 -32.11
N HIS A 452 21.43 3.31 -31.89
CA HIS A 452 20.97 2.87 -30.57
C HIS A 452 22.12 2.53 -29.62
N ARG A 453 23.26 2.01 -30.10
CA ARG A 453 24.32 1.41 -29.30
C ARG A 453 24.69 2.19 -28.03
N GLU A 454 24.90 3.50 -28.15
CA GLU A 454 25.28 4.34 -27.02
C GLU A 454 24.13 4.49 -26.00
N SER A 455 22.92 4.81 -26.47
CA SER A 455 21.73 4.82 -25.61
C SER A 455 21.44 3.45 -24.98
N CYS A 456 21.67 2.36 -25.73
CA CYS A 456 21.50 0.99 -25.25
C CYS A 456 22.41 0.70 -24.06
N ARG A 457 23.69 1.09 -24.14
CA ARG A 457 24.64 0.90 -23.04
C ARG A 457 24.17 1.60 -21.77
N LYS A 458 23.73 2.86 -21.88
CA LYS A 458 23.19 3.64 -20.75
C LYS A 458 21.92 3.03 -20.18
N LEU A 459 20.95 2.69 -21.03
CA LEU A 459 19.67 2.10 -20.62
C LEU A 459 19.84 0.70 -20.03
N ALA A 460 20.73 -0.12 -20.61
CA ALA A 460 21.03 -1.46 -20.11
C ALA A 460 21.81 -1.39 -18.78
N GLN A 461 22.69 -0.41 -18.60
CA GLN A 461 23.32 -0.17 -17.31
C GLN A 461 22.28 0.26 -16.26
N ALA A 462 21.42 1.22 -16.59
CA ALA A 462 20.34 1.63 -15.70
C ALA A 462 19.42 0.45 -15.33
N LEU A 463 19.10 -0.42 -16.29
CA LEU A 463 18.34 -1.64 -16.04
C LEU A 463 19.07 -2.61 -15.10
N ARG A 464 20.38 -2.83 -15.27
CA ARG A 464 21.21 -3.63 -14.34
C ARG A 464 21.27 -3.01 -12.95
N ASP A 465 21.28 -1.69 -12.86
CA ASP A 465 21.26 -0.94 -11.61
C ASP A 465 19.85 -0.89 -10.96
N GLY A 466 18.86 -1.61 -11.49
CA GLY A 466 17.49 -1.60 -10.95
C GLY A 466 16.68 -0.34 -11.25
N ARG A 467 17.12 0.47 -12.22
CA ARG A 467 16.47 1.72 -12.67
C ARG A 467 15.91 1.54 -14.09
N PRO A 468 14.82 0.77 -14.27
CA PRO A 468 14.24 0.57 -15.59
C PRO A 468 13.67 1.89 -16.13
N HIS A 469 14.04 2.23 -17.37
CA HIS A 469 13.41 3.33 -18.10
C HIS A 469 12.11 2.86 -18.75
N PRO A 470 11.06 3.71 -18.81
CA PRO A 470 9.85 3.39 -19.57
C PRO A 470 10.21 3.05 -21.02
N ALA A 471 9.59 2.01 -21.58
CA ALA A 471 9.81 1.72 -22.99
C ALA A 471 9.23 2.88 -23.83
N GLU A 472 9.88 3.22 -24.94
CA GLU A 472 9.40 4.28 -25.86
C GLU A 472 7.97 3.98 -26.33
N ASN A 473 7.63 2.70 -26.45
CA ASN A 473 6.29 2.26 -26.81
C ASN A 473 5.27 2.42 -25.69
N ASP A 474 5.69 2.34 -24.43
CA ASP A 474 4.81 2.65 -23.31
C ASP A 474 4.46 4.13 -23.39
N ILE A 475 5.45 5.02 -23.56
CA ILE A 475 5.25 6.47 -23.69
C ILE A 475 4.31 6.81 -24.85
N ARG A 476 4.51 6.19 -26.02
CA ARG A 476 3.65 6.40 -27.18
C ARG A 476 2.23 5.87 -26.96
N PHE A 477 2.10 4.68 -26.38
CA PHE A 477 0.79 4.12 -26.07
C PHE A 477 0.04 4.97 -25.05
N PHE A 478 0.74 5.49 -24.03
CA PHE A 478 0.20 6.47 -23.10
C PHE A 478 -0.34 7.70 -23.83
N LYS A 479 0.44 8.31 -24.71
CA LYS A 479 -0.02 9.46 -25.52
C LYS A 479 -1.29 9.13 -26.31
N MET A 480 -1.38 7.95 -26.90
CA MET A 480 -2.59 7.54 -27.63
C MET A 480 -3.80 7.32 -26.72
N ILE A 481 -3.60 6.77 -25.52
CA ILE A 481 -4.66 6.70 -24.51
C ILE A 481 -5.14 8.11 -24.15
N LEU A 482 -4.20 9.06 -23.95
CA LEU A 482 -4.54 10.47 -23.70
C LEU A 482 -5.34 11.06 -24.87
N ASP A 483 -4.87 10.88 -26.10
CA ASP A 483 -5.53 11.42 -27.29
C ASP A 483 -6.93 10.83 -27.45
N ALA A 484 -7.10 9.51 -27.29
CA ALA A 484 -8.39 8.85 -27.35
C ALA A 484 -9.35 9.35 -26.26
N TYR A 485 -8.84 9.57 -25.04
CA TYR A 485 -9.62 10.15 -23.95
C TYR A 485 -10.04 11.58 -24.26
N ILE A 486 -9.11 12.44 -24.70
CA ILE A 486 -9.39 13.84 -25.06
C ILE A 486 -10.42 13.89 -26.18
N GLN A 487 -10.31 13.05 -27.21
CA GLN A 487 -11.27 13.02 -28.31
C GLN A 487 -12.66 12.58 -27.84
N ARG A 488 -12.74 11.53 -27.01
CA ARG A 488 -14.01 11.05 -26.45
C ARG A 488 -14.71 12.08 -25.58
N HIS A 489 -13.94 12.79 -24.75
CA HIS A 489 -14.45 13.77 -23.78
C HIS A 489 -14.36 15.21 -24.28
N ARG A 490 -14.07 15.42 -25.58
CA ARG A 490 -13.76 16.74 -26.16
C ARG A 490 -14.83 17.78 -25.84
N GLN A 491 -16.11 17.44 -25.99
CA GLN A 491 -17.19 18.38 -25.73
C GLN A 491 -17.31 18.74 -24.24
N GLU A 492 -17.16 17.76 -23.34
CA GLU A 492 -17.21 17.99 -21.89
C GLU A 492 -16.02 18.84 -21.42
N ILE A 493 -14.82 18.52 -21.91
CA ILE A 493 -13.60 19.30 -21.66
C ILE A 493 -13.80 20.74 -22.18
N CYS A 494 -14.30 20.92 -23.40
CA CYS A 494 -14.63 22.23 -23.94
C CYS A 494 -15.62 22.97 -23.02
N ARG A 495 -16.75 22.36 -22.65
CA ARG A 495 -17.75 23.01 -21.78
C ARG A 495 -17.17 23.46 -20.43
N LYS A 496 -16.32 22.63 -19.80
CA LYS A 496 -15.67 22.96 -18.51
C LYS A 496 -14.63 24.06 -18.66
N VAL A 497 -13.79 23.98 -19.70
CA VAL A 497 -12.82 25.05 -20.04
C VAL A 497 -13.57 26.34 -20.36
N ASP A 498 -14.70 26.26 -21.07
CA ASP A 498 -15.53 27.41 -21.40
C ASP A 498 -16.15 27.99 -20.13
N GLY A 499 -16.68 27.19 -19.22
CA GLY A 499 -17.15 27.66 -17.91
C GLY A 499 -16.06 28.39 -17.10
N PHE A 500 -14.82 27.90 -17.17
CA PHE A 500 -13.67 28.56 -16.55
C PHE A 500 -13.28 29.87 -17.24
N VAL A 501 -13.29 29.91 -18.57
CA VAL A 501 -12.86 31.07 -19.36
C VAL A 501 -13.94 32.16 -19.42
N SER A 502 -15.22 31.80 -19.35
CA SER A 502 -16.36 32.70 -19.58
C SER A 502 -16.70 33.65 -18.42
N GLN A 503 -16.03 33.54 -17.27
CA GLN A 503 -16.19 34.49 -16.15
C GLN A 503 -15.58 35.88 -16.41
N GLY A 504 -15.55 36.37 -17.66
CA GLY A 504 -15.11 37.73 -17.97
C GLY A 504 -14.63 37.99 -19.39
N TRP A 505 -15.12 37.26 -20.41
CA TRP A 505 -14.68 37.47 -21.80
C TRP A 505 -15.84 37.62 -22.79
N PRO A 506 -15.76 38.57 -23.75
CA PRO A 506 -16.80 38.74 -24.77
C PRO A 506 -16.82 37.52 -25.71
N SER A 507 -18.01 37.00 -25.96
CA SER A 507 -18.26 35.90 -26.89
C SER A 507 -18.01 36.34 -28.34
N GLY A 508 -16.77 36.23 -28.81
CA GLY A 508 -16.45 36.37 -30.23
C GLY A 508 -16.98 35.18 -31.03
N ASN A 509 -17.99 35.43 -31.86
CA ASN A 509 -18.52 34.47 -32.84
C ASN A 509 -17.45 34.19 -33.91
N SER A 510 -16.68 33.11 -33.73
CA SER A 510 -15.84 32.57 -34.81
C SER A 510 -16.19 31.10 -35.06
N ASN A 511 -16.52 30.79 -36.32
CA ASN A 511 -16.85 29.46 -36.85
C ASN A 511 -15.61 28.55 -37.01
N SER A 512 -14.58 28.69 -36.17
CA SER A 512 -13.39 27.84 -36.26
C SER A 512 -13.67 26.40 -35.82
N ASP A 513 -12.95 25.43 -36.42
CA ASP A 513 -13.01 24.03 -36.00
C ASP A 513 -12.80 23.91 -34.48
N LEU A 514 -13.63 23.09 -33.85
CA LEU A 514 -13.67 22.87 -32.41
C LEU A 514 -12.30 22.41 -31.86
N SER A 515 -11.39 21.86 -32.69
CA SER A 515 -10.06 21.38 -32.27
C SER A 515 -9.13 22.57 -32.10
N THR A 516 -9.16 23.47 -33.07
CA THR A 516 -8.45 24.75 -33.06
C THR A 516 -8.98 25.65 -31.95
N ARG A 517 -10.31 25.65 -31.70
CA ARG A 517 -10.91 26.34 -30.55
C ARG A 517 -10.44 25.74 -29.23
N LEU A 518 -10.43 24.42 -29.07
CA LEU A 518 -9.95 23.78 -27.85
C LEU A 518 -8.46 24.04 -27.61
N ALA A 519 -7.61 23.92 -28.64
CA ALA A 519 -6.17 24.17 -28.52
C ALA A 519 -5.86 25.63 -28.16
N SER A 520 -6.52 26.59 -28.81
CA SER A 520 -6.38 28.02 -28.49
C SER A 520 -6.89 28.33 -27.07
N ARG A 521 -8.04 27.79 -26.67
CA ARG A 521 -8.59 27.97 -25.32
C ARG A 521 -7.76 27.28 -24.23
N LEU A 522 -7.21 26.09 -24.46
CA LEU A 522 -6.30 25.44 -23.53
C LEU A 522 -5.00 26.22 -23.40
N LYS A 523 -4.43 26.73 -24.50
CA LYS A 523 -3.24 27.59 -24.47
C LYS A 523 -3.51 28.87 -23.67
N GLN A 524 -4.71 29.44 -23.80
CA GLN A 524 -5.13 30.63 -23.08
C GLN A 524 -5.44 30.36 -21.60
N ALA A 525 -6.12 29.25 -21.29
CA ALA A 525 -6.42 28.85 -19.92
C ALA A 525 -5.15 28.46 -19.16
N ASN A 526 -4.19 27.82 -19.81
CA ASN A 526 -2.86 27.55 -19.24
C ASN A 526 -2.11 28.85 -18.90
N ARG A 527 -2.23 29.91 -19.71
CA ARG A 527 -1.72 31.25 -19.36
C ARG A 527 -2.40 31.83 -18.11
N LYS A 528 -3.63 31.44 -17.82
CA LYS A 528 -4.37 31.78 -16.58
C LYS A 528 -4.14 30.77 -15.44
N GLY A 529 -3.16 29.88 -15.58
CA GLY A 529 -2.82 28.89 -14.56
C GLY A 529 -3.77 27.68 -14.50
N LEU A 530 -4.58 27.41 -15.54
CA LEU A 530 -5.37 26.18 -15.60
C LEU A 530 -4.46 24.99 -15.92
N VAL A 531 -4.42 24.01 -15.01
CA VAL A 531 -3.80 22.71 -15.26
C VAL A 531 -4.91 21.66 -15.41
N LEU A 532 -4.96 21.05 -16.59
CA LEU A 532 -5.84 19.92 -16.84
C LEU A 532 -5.21 18.66 -16.23
N VAL A 533 -5.81 18.15 -15.16
CA VAL A 533 -5.40 16.87 -14.55
C VAL A 533 -6.35 15.80 -15.06
N ILE A 534 -5.89 14.97 -16.00
CA ILE A 534 -6.64 13.80 -16.45
C ILE A 534 -6.25 12.63 -15.55
N ASN A 535 -7.18 12.19 -14.70
CA ASN A 535 -6.97 11.04 -13.84
C ASN A 535 -7.40 9.76 -14.59
N PHE A 536 -6.45 8.92 -14.98
CA PHE A 536 -6.72 7.61 -15.60
C PHE A 536 -7.00 6.51 -14.59
N LEU A 537 -6.87 6.82 -13.29
CA LEU A 537 -6.95 5.89 -12.20
C LEU A 537 -8.14 6.25 -11.30
N GLU A 538 -9.33 5.81 -11.70
CA GLU A 538 -10.42 5.51 -10.75
C GLU A 538 -10.07 4.19 -10.04
N VAL A 539 -9.01 4.17 -9.23
CA VAL A 539 -8.69 3.00 -8.39
C VAL A 539 -8.69 3.46 -6.94
N GLU A 540 -9.77 3.12 -6.26
CA GLU A 540 -10.02 3.50 -4.88
C GLU A 540 -9.27 2.61 -3.87
N ASP A 541 -8.83 3.29 -2.79
CA ASP A 541 -8.58 2.83 -1.42
C ASP A 541 -7.43 1.89 -1.07
N THR A 542 -6.45 1.63 -1.94
CA THR A 542 -5.68 0.40 -1.69
C THR A 542 -4.18 0.32 -1.97
N LEU A 543 -3.55 1.27 -2.67
CA LEU A 543 -2.14 1.12 -3.11
C LEU A 543 -1.15 2.12 -2.50
N GLN A 544 -1.46 2.69 -1.33
CA GLN A 544 -0.78 3.92 -0.88
C GLN A 544 0.71 3.85 -0.47
N PRO A 545 1.38 2.69 -0.24
CA PRO A 545 2.84 2.74 -0.11
C PRO A 545 3.60 2.63 -1.45
N LEU A 546 2.93 2.44 -2.59
CA LEU A 546 3.53 1.76 -3.75
C LEU A 546 3.92 2.63 -4.96
N CYS A 547 3.72 3.94 -4.91
CA CYS A 547 3.99 4.82 -6.06
C CYS A 547 4.96 5.96 -5.71
N SER A 548 6.19 5.90 -6.22
CA SER A 548 6.92 7.14 -6.52
C SER A 548 6.19 7.85 -7.66
N PRO A 549 5.92 9.17 -7.60
CA PRO A 549 5.20 9.85 -8.66
C PRO A 549 6.06 9.93 -9.93
N THR A 550 5.81 9.08 -10.91
CA THR A 550 6.30 9.26 -12.28
C THR A 550 5.53 10.42 -12.90
N ARG A 551 6.08 11.64 -12.80
CA ARG A 551 5.52 12.84 -13.45
C ARG A 551 5.71 12.74 -14.96
N ILE A 552 4.65 12.41 -15.71
CA ILE A 552 4.63 12.58 -17.17
C ILE A 552 4.11 13.99 -17.47
N ARG A 553 4.99 14.90 -17.88
CA ARG A 553 4.60 16.25 -18.32
C ARG A 553 4.32 16.19 -19.83
N VAL A 554 3.06 16.32 -20.22
CA VAL A 554 2.65 16.42 -21.63
C VAL A 554 2.73 17.89 -22.04
N ARG A 555 3.66 18.25 -22.93
CA ARG A 555 3.66 19.54 -23.63
C ARG A 555 2.64 19.48 -24.80
N PRO A 556 2.10 20.63 -25.26
CA PRO A 556 1.08 20.65 -26.31
C PRO A 556 1.59 20.02 -27.61
N LEU A 557 0.70 19.29 -28.29
CA LEU A 557 0.93 18.62 -29.58
C LEU A 557 1.45 19.57 -30.66
N HIS A 558 2.40 19.06 -31.45
CA HIS A 558 2.62 19.49 -32.83
C HIS A 558 1.56 18.82 -33.72
N LEU A 559 0.81 19.60 -34.48
CA LEU A 559 0.12 19.15 -35.68
C LEU A 559 1.15 19.19 -36.82
N GLU A 560 1.56 18.03 -37.34
CA GLU A 560 2.18 17.98 -38.68
C GLU A 560 1.05 18.16 -39.70
N MET A 561 1.05 19.31 -40.39
CA MET A 561 0.23 19.50 -41.58
C MET A 561 0.96 18.90 -42.79
N ASN A 562 0.16 18.16 -43.57
CA ASN A 562 0.51 17.48 -44.81
C ASN A 562 1.07 18.48 -45.85
N GLU A 563 2.31 18.30 -46.30
CA GLU A 563 3.06 19.23 -47.16
C GLU A 563 2.64 19.23 -48.64
N ASN A 564 1.52 18.60 -49.01
CA ASN A 564 1.06 18.53 -50.39
C ASN A 564 -0.25 19.29 -50.60
N ARG A 565 -0.16 20.63 -50.67
CA ARG A 565 -1.04 21.56 -51.44
C ARG A 565 -0.77 23.00 -51.00
N PHE A 566 0.25 23.65 -51.56
CA PHE A 566 0.32 25.13 -51.65
C PHE A 566 1.37 25.52 -52.70
N LYS A 567 0.99 25.38 -53.97
CA LYS A 567 1.51 26.21 -55.07
C LYS A 567 0.27 26.83 -55.70
N ASP A 568 0.02 28.09 -55.36
CA ASP A 568 -0.67 29.11 -56.16
C ASP A 568 -1.22 30.20 -55.23
N HIS A 569 -0.34 31.18 -54.97
CA HIS A 569 -0.59 32.62 -54.93
C HIS A 569 0.48 33.31 -54.09
N GLN A 570 1.52 33.79 -54.80
CA GLN A 570 2.46 34.78 -54.32
C GLN A 570 1.86 36.19 -54.41
N HIS A 571 2.38 37.06 -53.52
CA HIS A 571 2.29 38.53 -53.48
C HIS A 571 1.19 39.15 -52.60
N ARG A 572 1.54 39.48 -51.34
CA ARG A 572 1.79 40.87 -50.88
C ARG A 572 2.14 40.95 -49.37
N LEU A 573 3.20 41.71 -49.08
CA LEU A 573 3.64 42.37 -47.82
C LEU A 573 4.42 41.55 -46.75
N PRO A 574 5.34 42.22 -46.00
CA PRO A 574 6.63 41.67 -45.60
C PRO A 574 6.87 41.57 -44.08
N SER A 575 7.94 40.85 -43.74
CA SER A 575 8.70 40.82 -42.47
C SER A 575 7.98 40.35 -41.20
N ILE A 576 8.32 39.13 -40.75
CA ILE A 576 8.85 38.78 -39.40
C ILE A 576 9.28 37.31 -39.50
N PHE A 577 10.57 37.05 -39.75
CA PHE A 577 11.18 35.73 -39.56
C PHE A 577 12.66 35.89 -39.21
N ALA A 578 12.95 35.76 -37.91
CA ALA A 578 14.21 35.45 -37.23
C ALA A 578 13.83 35.48 -35.73
N ASP A 579 14.06 34.53 -34.84
CA ASP A 579 14.91 33.35 -34.78
C ASP A 579 14.33 32.42 -33.70
N GLY A 580 14.63 31.11 -33.75
CA GLY A 580 14.54 30.28 -32.54
C GLY A 580 14.14 28.82 -32.73
N THR A 581 15.04 28.03 -33.29
CA THR A 581 15.07 26.55 -33.22
C THR A 581 15.36 26.09 -31.78
N ILE A 582 14.72 25.00 -31.35
CA ILE A 582 14.88 24.36 -30.03
C ILE A 582 16.07 23.39 -30.03
N VAL A 583 16.91 23.45 -29.01
CA VAL A 583 17.82 22.37 -28.56
C VAL A 583 17.32 21.80 -27.23
N VAL A 584 17.55 20.49 -27.03
CA VAL A 584 17.21 19.70 -25.85
C VAL A 584 18.17 20.00 -24.70
N ASP A 585 17.66 20.22 -23.48
CA ASP A 585 18.44 20.04 -22.24
C ASP A 585 17.57 19.60 -21.05
N ASP A 586 18.19 18.79 -20.19
CA ASP A 586 17.70 18.15 -18.97
C ASP A 586 17.93 19.07 -17.77
N SER A 587 16.89 19.72 -17.22
CA SER A 587 16.73 19.97 -15.76
C SER A 587 15.59 20.94 -15.39
N ARG A 588 14.92 20.58 -14.27
CA ARG A 588 14.16 21.37 -13.28
C ARG A 588 12.92 22.18 -13.71
N VAL A 589 11.97 22.29 -12.77
CA VAL A 589 10.60 22.79 -12.98
C VAL A 589 10.23 23.84 -11.93
N LEU A 590 9.79 25.00 -12.40
CA LEU A 590 9.15 26.10 -11.66
C LEU A 590 7.61 25.91 -11.58
N GLY A 591 6.97 26.49 -10.56
CA GLY A 591 5.51 26.51 -10.36
C GLY A 591 4.97 27.87 -9.90
N TYR A 592 3.97 28.36 -10.63
CA TYR A 592 3.14 29.55 -10.36
C TYR A 592 1.75 29.13 -9.84
N PRO A 593 0.87 30.04 -9.34
CA PRO A 593 -0.39 29.65 -8.73
C PRO A 593 -1.35 29.10 -9.78
N VAL A 594 -1.83 27.87 -9.55
CA VAL A 594 -2.65 27.08 -10.47
C VAL A 594 -4.02 26.81 -9.84
N GLN A 595 -5.08 27.08 -10.59
CA GLN A 595 -6.43 26.57 -10.28
C GLN A 595 -6.60 25.20 -10.95
N TYR A 596 -7.06 24.22 -10.18
CA TYR A 596 -7.21 22.82 -10.62
C TYR A 596 -8.67 22.56 -11.01
N MET A 597 -8.90 21.92 -12.16
CA MET A 597 -10.18 21.28 -12.49
C MET A 597 -10.01 19.77 -12.49
N VAL A 598 -10.85 19.06 -11.73
CA VAL A 598 -10.94 17.59 -11.67
C VAL A 598 -12.17 17.13 -12.45
N PHE A 599 -12.05 16.03 -13.19
CA PHE A 599 -13.14 15.44 -13.96
C PHE A 599 -13.82 14.33 -13.17
N GLU A 600 -15.08 14.51 -12.80
CA GLU A 600 -15.96 13.48 -12.23
C GLU A 600 -17.29 13.44 -13.00
N ARG A 601 -17.93 12.26 -12.97
CA ARG A 601 -19.04 11.81 -13.82
C ARG A 601 -20.41 12.10 -13.17
N LYS A 602 -21.35 12.61 -13.99
CA LYS A 602 -22.84 12.66 -13.88
C LYS A 602 -23.50 13.61 -12.85
N ARG A 603 -24.12 14.70 -13.36
CA ARG A 603 -25.22 15.44 -12.70
C ARG A 603 -26.22 15.89 -13.78
N ALA A 604 -27.30 15.12 -13.98
CA ALA A 604 -28.39 15.49 -14.90
C ALA A 604 -29.79 14.98 -14.50
N GLU A 605 -29.92 14.13 -13.48
CA GLU A 605 -31.23 13.54 -13.10
C GLU A 605 -31.92 14.25 -11.91
N GLY A 606 -31.20 15.11 -11.15
CA GLY A 606 -31.73 15.72 -9.91
C GLY A 606 -32.61 16.96 -10.07
N GLU A 607 -32.62 17.60 -11.24
CA GLU A 607 -33.27 18.91 -11.42
C GLU A 607 -34.80 18.82 -11.63
N TRP A 608 -35.31 17.62 -11.96
CA TRP A 608 -36.73 17.34 -12.15
C TRP A 608 -37.49 17.13 -10.83
N LEU A 609 -36.89 16.44 -9.85
CA LEU A 609 -37.45 16.24 -8.51
C LEU A 609 -37.54 17.54 -7.68
N ARG A 610 -36.66 18.51 -7.96
CA ARG A 610 -36.56 19.79 -7.24
C ARG A 610 -37.84 20.63 -7.26
N LYS A 611 -38.67 20.51 -8.30
CA LYS A 611 -39.87 21.33 -8.45
C LYS A 611 -41.13 20.70 -7.81
N MET A 612 -41.06 19.45 -7.36
CA MET A 612 -42.25 18.72 -6.86
C MET A 612 -42.39 18.69 -5.34
N LEU A 613 -41.33 18.95 -4.57
CA LEU A 613 -41.34 18.82 -3.11
C LEU A 613 -41.23 20.20 -2.44
N GLU A 614 -42.36 20.69 -1.90
CA GLU A 614 -42.40 21.91 -1.08
C GLU A 614 -41.71 21.74 0.30
N PRO A 615 -41.24 22.83 0.95
CA PRO A 615 -40.45 22.79 2.19
C PRO A 615 -41.11 22.06 3.37
N TYR A 616 -42.44 22.04 3.44
CA TYR A 616 -43.17 21.40 4.56
C TYR A 616 -43.05 19.87 4.59
N MET A 617 -42.85 19.22 3.44
CA MET A 617 -42.68 17.77 3.36
C MET A 617 -41.33 17.31 3.92
N LEU A 618 -40.29 18.13 3.82
CA LEU A 618 -38.93 17.78 4.24
C LEU A 618 -38.78 17.76 5.77
N SER A 619 -39.35 18.75 6.45
CA SER A 619 -39.40 18.82 7.92
C SER A 619 -40.20 17.65 8.51
N LEU A 620 -41.34 17.31 7.88
CA LEU A 620 -42.16 16.18 8.29
C LEU A 620 -41.43 14.84 8.08
N LEU A 621 -40.74 14.67 6.95
CA LEU A 621 -39.92 13.49 6.67
C LEU A 621 -38.76 13.34 7.66
N CYS A 622 -38.11 14.43 8.08
CA CYS A 622 -37.07 14.37 9.10
C CYS A 622 -37.61 13.95 10.48
N ARG A 623 -38.80 14.42 10.87
CA ARG A 623 -39.45 13.99 12.13
C ARG A 623 -39.93 12.54 12.08
N LEU A 624 -40.46 12.10 10.94
CA LEU A 624 -40.83 10.71 10.72
C LEU A 624 -39.60 9.80 10.69
N TRP A 625 -38.48 10.27 10.13
CA TRP A 625 -37.20 9.56 10.12
C TRP A 625 -36.61 9.39 11.54
N LEU A 626 -36.62 10.45 12.36
CA LEU A 626 -36.19 10.39 13.76
C LEU A 626 -37.11 9.50 14.62
N LYS A 627 -38.42 9.52 14.38
CA LYS A 627 -39.37 8.60 15.04
C LYS A 627 -39.19 7.15 14.58
N ALA A 628 -38.96 6.90 13.29
CA ALA A 628 -38.72 5.56 12.75
C ALA A 628 -37.41 4.95 13.27
N LEU A 629 -36.36 5.74 13.43
CA LEU A 629 -35.10 5.31 14.09
C LEU A 629 -35.31 4.92 15.56
N ALA A 630 -36.34 5.46 16.22
CA ALA A 630 -36.69 5.13 17.60
C ALA A 630 -37.55 3.84 17.71
N SER A 631 -38.33 3.47 16.68
CA SER A 631 -39.31 2.37 16.71
C SER A 631 -39.12 1.32 15.60
N SER A 632 -38.50 0.19 15.97
CA SER A 632 -38.42 -1.14 15.31
C SER A 632 -38.10 -1.25 13.79
N HIS A 633 -37.58 -2.42 13.41
CA HIS A 633 -36.75 -2.71 12.22
C HIS A 633 -37.42 -2.60 10.84
N TRP A 634 -38.75 -2.46 10.76
CA TRP A 634 -39.49 -2.63 9.50
C TRP A 634 -39.69 -1.33 8.71
N ALA A 635 -39.84 -0.17 9.37
CA ALA A 635 -40.08 1.12 8.72
C ALA A 635 -38.86 1.67 7.94
N TRP A 636 -37.66 1.20 8.28
CA TRP A 636 -36.40 1.71 7.73
C TRP A 636 -36.20 1.39 6.25
N ARG A 637 -36.53 0.16 5.82
CA ARG A 637 -36.34 -0.30 4.43
C ARG A 637 -37.19 0.47 3.41
N GLN A 638 -38.36 0.94 3.83
CA GLN A 638 -39.28 1.70 2.98
C GLN A 638 -38.92 3.18 2.88
N LEU A 639 -38.33 3.77 3.93
CA LEU A 639 -37.93 5.17 3.97
C LEU A 639 -36.53 5.42 3.38
N SER A 640 -35.63 4.44 3.44
CA SER A 640 -34.30 4.53 2.81
C SER A 640 -34.39 4.66 1.29
N ASP A 641 -35.30 3.91 0.67
CA ASP A 641 -35.46 3.91 -0.79
C ASP A 641 -35.99 5.25 -1.33
N ILE A 642 -36.62 6.06 -0.47
CA ILE A 642 -37.20 7.37 -0.82
C ILE A 642 -36.18 8.52 -0.66
N LEU A 643 -35.20 8.38 0.23
CA LEU A 643 -34.29 9.48 0.62
C LEU A 643 -32.88 9.39 0.00
N VAL A 644 -32.52 8.30 -0.68
CA VAL A 644 -31.23 8.15 -1.41
C VAL A 644 -31.30 8.83 -2.79
N LEU A 645 -31.67 10.11 -2.81
CA LEU A 645 -31.52 10.98 -3.96
C LEU A 645 -30.50 12.08 -3.60
N PRO A 646 -29.29 12.07 -4.19
CA PRO A 646 -28.18 12.95 -3.79
C PRO A 646 -28.49 14.46 -3.77
N GLY A 647 -29.49 14.91 -4.53
CA GLY A 647 -29.91 16.32 -4.56
C GLY A 647 -30.70 16.81 -3.34
N LEU A 648 -31.25 15.92 -2.51
CA LEU A 648 -32.03 16.28 -1.31
C LEU A 648 -31.14 16.53 -0.08
N LEU A 649 -29.97 15.90 0.01
CA LEU A 649 -29.13 15.91 1.21
C LEU A 649 -28.42 17.25 1.49
N GLU A 650 -28.03 18.03 0.48
CA GLU A 650 -27.32 19.31 0.69
C GLU A 650 -28.19 20.37 1.41
N HIS A 651 -29.49 20.44 1.11
CA HIS A 651 -30.42 21.38 1.78
C HIS A 651 -31.01 20.80 3.08
N SER A 652 -31.20 19.48 3.16
CA SER A 652 -31.68 18.80 4.38
C SER A 652 -30.69 18.90 5.54
N PHE A 653 -29.40 19.15 5.26
CA PHE A 653 -28.32 19.09 6.24
C PHE A 653 -28.35 20.22 7.29
N GLU A 654 -28.58 21.47 6.89
CA GLU A 654 -28.69 22.58 7.85
C GLU A 654 -30.01 22.53 8.65
N GLU A 655 -31.10 22.08 8.03
CA GLU A 655 -32.38 21.87 8.73
C GLU A 655 -32.32 20.69 9.71
N LEU A 656 -31.65 19.59 9.35
CA LEU A 656 -31.42 18.44 10.24
C LEU A 656 -30.54 18.83 11.43
N LYS A 657 -29.49 19.63 11.19
CA LYS A 657 -28.63 20.19 12.23
C LYS A 657 -29.43 21.06 13.21
N ASP A 658 -30.27 21.96 12.71
CA ASP A 658 -31.12 22.81 13.55
C ASP A 658 -32.17 22.00 14.32
N GLU A 659 -32.75 20.95 13.71
CA GLU A 659 -33.74 20.09 14.38
C GLU A 659 -33.10 19.16 15.43
N VAL A 660 -31.88 18.66 15.20
CA VAL A 660 -31.10 17.90 16.21
C VAL A 660 -30.70 18.80 17.38
N ILE A 661 -30.33 20.06 17.12
CA ILE A 661 -30.08 21.07 18.16
C ILE A 661 -31.37 21.34 18.96
N ARG A 662 -32.52 21.50 18.28
CA ARG A 662 -33.84 21.68 18.92
C ARG A 662 -34.22 20.47 19.78
N ALA A 663 -34.19 19.27 19.23
CA ALA A 663 -34.53 18.01 19.88
C ALA A 663 -33.68 17.73 21.13
N LYS A 664 -32.38 18.07 21.08
CA LYS A 664 -31.48 17.99 22.24
C LYS A 664 -31.82 19.02 23.32
N SER A 665 -32.22 20.24 22.92
CA SER A 665 -32.58 21.31 23.86
C SER A 665 -33.87 21.04 24.65
N ILE A 666 -34.80 20.25 24.09
CA ILE A 666 -36.08 19.89 24.73
C ILE A 666 -36.08 18.50 25.38
N GLY A 667 -34.97 17.75 25.31
CA GLY A 667 -34.82 16.45 25.98
C GLY A 667 -35.64 15.30 25.37
N GLU A 668 -36.15 15.46 24.14
CA GLU A 668 -37.10 14.49 23.53
C GLU A 668 -36.47 13.15 23.12
N TYR A 669 -35.15 13.10 22.89
CA TYR A 669 -34.48 11.90 22.36
C TYR A 669 -33.12 11.65 23.02
N ASP A 670 -32.83 10.37 23.35
CA ASP A 670 -31.49 9.90 23.71
C ASP A 670 -30.65 9.75 22.43
N VAL A 671 -30.06 10.87 22.01
CA VAL A 671 -29.21 10.98 20.80
C VAL A 671 -28.08 9.93 20.83
N THR A 672 -27.53 9.61 22.01
CA THR A 672 -26.45 8.62 22.18
C THR A 672 -26.92 7.21 21.84
N ARG A 673 -28.11 6.82 22.30
CA ARG A 673 -28.70 5.51 21.98
C ARG A 673 -29.06 5.39 20.50
N ILE A 674 -29.58 6.45 19.89
CA ILE A 674 -29.92 6.48 18.46
C ILE A 674 -28.64 6.36 17.63
N THR A 675 -27.59 7.11 17.94
CA THR A 675 -26.32 7.05 17.20
C THR A 675 -25.57 5.75 17.41
N THR A 676 -25.56 5.18 18.61
CA THR A 676 -24.93 3.86 18.84
C THR A 676 -25.61 2.77 18.01
N ARG A 677 -26.94 2.83 17.88
CA ARG A 677 -27.69 1.93 16.99
C ARG A 677 -27.38 2.20 15.52
N LEU A 678 -27.36 3.47 15.12
CA LEU A 678 -27.02 3.89 13.76
C LEU A 678 -25.62 3.43 13.36
N LEU A 679 -24.62 3.63 14.21
CA LEU A 679 -23.23 3.20 13.97
C LEU A 679 -23.12 1.67 13.90
N LYS A 680 -23.77 0.93 14.82
CA LYS A 680 -23.80 -0.55 14.77
C LYS A 680 -24.45 -1.08 13.50
N GLN A 681 -25.44 -0.38 12.96
CA GLN A 681 -26.16 -0.77 11.75
C GLN A 681 -25.48 -0.32 10.46
N ILE A 682 -24.79 0.82 10.45
CA ILE A 682 -24.09 1.34 9.28
C ILE A 682 -22.74 0.65 9.12
N THR A 683 -22.01 0.35 10.21
CA THR A 683 -20.64 -0.23 10.16
C THR A 683 -20.48 -1.42 9.20
N PRO A 684 -21.41 -2.40 9.13
CA PRO A 684 -21.33 -3.51 8.18
C PRO A 684 -21.50 -3.08 6.70
N SER A 685 -22.20 -1.96 6.45
CA SER A 685 -22.57 -1.48 5.12
C SER A 685 -21.63 -0.41 4.56
N ILE A 686 -20.64 0.04 5.35
CA ILE A 686 -19.73 1.13 4.96
C ILE A 686 -18.93 0.79 3.71
N SER A 687 -18.54 -0.48 3.54
CA SER A 687 -17.80 -0.94 2.36
C SER A 687 -18.61 -0.88 1.05
N SER A 688 -19.92 -0.69 1.14
CA SER A 688 -20.83 -0.56 -0.01
C SER A 688 -21.35 0.86 -0.25
N MET A 689 -20.99 1.83 0.60
CA MET A 689 -21.43 3.22 0.45
C MET A 689 -20.68 3.93 -0.67
N THR A 690 -21.38 4.78 -1.41
CA THR A 690 -20.81 5.66 -2.43
C THR A 690 -20.00 6.80 -1.81
N GLN A 691 -19.15 7.45 -2.60
CA GLN A 691 -18.32 8.57 -2.14
C GLN A 691 -19.15 9.73 -1.54
N GLU A 692 -20.29 10.11 -2.14
CA GLU A 692 -21.14 11.18 -1.58
C GLU A 692 -21.79 10.78 -0.25
N GLU A 693 -22.13 9.50 -0.07
CA GLU A 693 -22.64 8.95 1.19
C GLU A 693 -21.55 8.93 2.27
N LEU A 694 -20.31 8.57 1.91
CA LEU A 694 -19.16 8.60 2.80
C LEU A 694 -18.78 10.03 3.21
N LEU A 695 -18.80 11.00 2.29
CA LEU A 695 -18.54 12.42 2.61
C LEU A 695 -19.66 13.02 3.47
N SER A 696 -20.91 12.62 3.24
CA SER A 696 -22.04 13.01 4.09
C SER A 696 -21.95 12.38 5.48
N LEU A 697 -21.49 11.13 5.57
CA LEU A 697 -21.22 10.42 6.82
C LEU A 697 -20.06 11.10 7.58
N ASP A 698 -18.99 11.52 6.90
CA ASP A 698 -17.88 12.25 7.51
C ASP A 698 -18.34 13.55 8.16
N ARG A 699 -19.18 14.33 7.47
CA ARG A 699 -19.75 15.56 8.04
C ARG A 699 -20.58 15.26 9.28
N LEU A 700 -21.41 14.22 9.24
CA LEU A 700 -22.21 13.78 10.38
C LEU A 700 -21.34 13.30 11.55
N LEU A 701 -20.26 12.56 11.28
CA LEU A 701 -19.34 12.05 12.29
C LEU A 701 -18.54 13.18 12.95
N VAL A 702 -18.03 14.15 12.17
CA VAL A 702 -17.31 15.30 12.73
C VAL A 702 -18.24 16.21 13.55
N LEU A 703 -19.49 16.42 13.11
CA LEU A 703 -20.50 17.11 13.90
C LEU A 703 -20.82 16.33 15.18
N PHE A 704 -20.97 15.01 15.10
CA PHE A 704 -21.22 14.16 16.27
C PHE A 704 -20.10 14.25 17.30
N ILE A 705 -18.83 14.12 16.90
CA ILE A 705 -17.69 14.32 17.81
C ILE A 705 -17.71 15.74 18.40
N SER A 706 -18.14 16.74 17.62
CA SER A 706 -18.20 18.13 18.04
C SER A 706 -19.37 18.46 18.99
N PHE A 707 -20.48 17.73 18.94
CA PHE A 707 -21.72 17.99 19.71
C PHE A 707 -21.98 17.00 20.85
N SER A 708 -21.49 15.76 20.76
CA SER A 708 -21.70 14.71 21.77
C SER A 708 -20.80 14.87 22.98
N ILE A 709 -19.77 15.71 22.88
CA ILE A 709 -18.88 16.05 23.98
C ILE A 709 -19.26 17.46 24.49
N PRO A 710 -20.09 17.57 25.56
CA PRO A 710 -20.54 18.87 26.05
C PRO A 710 -19.36 19.72 26.55
N TYR A 711 -19.41 21.03 26.28
CA TYR A 711 -18.47 22.02 26.84
C TYR A 711 -18.77 22.34 28.32
N SER A 712 -19.91 21.88 28.84
CA SER A 712 -20.42 22.24 30.17
C SER A 712 -19.63 21.54 31.29
N PRO A 713 -19.18 22.26 32.34
CA PRO A 713 -18.44 21.68 33.47
C PRO A 713 -19.28 20.80 34.41
N VAL A 714 -20.58 20.62 34.17
CA VAL A 714 -21.48 19.97 35.15
C VAL A 714 -22.33 18.91 34.47
N ILE A 715 -22.15 17.66 34.89
CA ILE A 715 -23.16 16.62 35.21
C ILE A 715 -22.39 15.35 35.58
N HIS A 716 -22.69 14.80 36.77
CA HIS A 716 -22.31 13.48 37.24
C HIS A 716 -22.94 12.40 36.33
N HIS A 717 -22.37 12.18 35.15
CA HIS A 717 -22.74 11.00 34.38
C HIS A 717 -22.11 9.76 35.03
N PRO A 718 -22.87 8.66 35.21
CA PRO A 718 -22.30 7.41 35.70
C PRO A 718 -21.11 6.97 34.84
N SER A 719 -20.09 6.37 35.45
CA SER A 719 -18.85 5.92 34.80
C SER A 719 -19.13 5.09 33.53
N SER A 720 -20.18 4.28 33.56
CA SER A 720 -20.65 3.45 32.44
C SER A 720 -21.11 4.22 31.20
N GLN A 721 -21.58 5.47 31.33
CA GLN A 721 -21.92 6.31 30.18
C GLN A 721 -20.69 6.99 29.59
N THR A 722 -19.73 7.40 30.42
CA THR A 722 -18.49 8.03 29.97
C THR A 722 -17.68 7.07 29.09
N ALA A 723 -17.57 5.80 29.47
CA ALA A 723 -16.92 4.76 28.66
C ALA A 723 -17.57 4.61 27.27
N LYS A 724 -18.91 4.60 27.19
CA LYS A 724 -19.65 4.52 25.92
C LYS A 724 -19.41 5.72 25.00
N TYR A 725 -19.24 6.92 25.53
CA TYR A 725 -18.89 8.10 24.74
C TYR A 725 -17.48 7.98 24.14
N VAL A 726 -16.54 7.44 24.90
CA VAL A 726 -15.16 7.21 24.44
C VAL A 726 -15.12 6.11 23.38
N GLU A 727 -15.82 5.00 23.59
CA GLU A 727 -15.95 3.92 22.58
C GLU A 727 -16.59 4.44 21.28
N ALA A 728 -17.66 5.24 21.38
CA ALA A 728 -18.28 5.86 20.21
C ALA A 728 -17.31 6.82 19.50
N ALA A 729 -16.54 7.61 20.26
CA ALA A 729 -15.52 8.49 19.69
C ALA A 729 -14.41 7.69 18.99
N VAL A 730 -13.95 6.57 19.55
CA VAL A 730 -13.01 5.65 18.91
C VAL A 730 -13.58 5.14 17.59
N GLY A 731 -14.82 4.66 17.59
CA GLY A 731 -15.51 4.22 16.38
C GLY A 731 -15.55 5.32 15.32
N CYS A 732 -15.93 6.55 15.70
CA CYS A 732 -15.96 7.68 14.76
C CYS A 732 -14.57 8.04 14.22
N VAL A 733 -13.53 8.02 15.05
CA VAL A 733 -12.15 8.28 14.61
C VAL A 733 -11.67 7.18 13.66
N MET A 734 -12.00 5.91 13.92
CA MET A 734 -11.67 4.81 13.00
C MET A 734 -12.36 4.95 11.65
N LEU A 735 -13.63 5.39 11.64
CA LEU A 735 -14.33 5.68 10.39
C LEU A 735 -13.69 6.86 9.64
N LEU A 736 -13.37 7.94 10.36
CA LEU A 736 -12.68 9.10 9.80
C LEU A 736 -11.28 8.75 9.29
N GLN A 737 -10.56 7.82 9.93
CA GLN A 737 -9.28 7.35 9.41
C GLN A 737 -9.42 6.67 8.05
N GLY A 738 -10.53 5.95 7.82
CA GLY A 738 -10.83 5.31 6.53
C GLY A 738 -11.15 6.33 5.43
N SER A 739 -11.79 7.44 5.77
CA SER A 739 -12.20 8.46 4.80
C SER A 739 -11.16 9.57 4.56
N VAL A 740 -10.35 9.90 5.58
CA VAL A 740 -9.33 10.97 5.54
C VAL A 740 -8.00 10.50 4.90
N VAL A 741 -7.94 9.31 4.31
CA VAL A 741 -6.72 8.76 3.68
C VAL A 741 -6.26 9.58 2.45
N LYS A 742 -7.18 10.27 1.77
CA LYS A 742 -6.93 11.01 0.51
C LYS A 742 -6.92 12.54 0.72
N PRO A 743 -6.21 13.31 -0.13
CA PRO A 743 -6.17 14.77 -0.02
C PRO A 743 -7.54 15.48 0.04
N PRO A 744 -8.58 15.07 -0.72
CA PRO A 744 -9.92 15.67 -0.62
C PRO A 744 -10.57 15.41 0.74
N GLY A 745 -10.53 14.17 1.25
CA GLY A 745 -11.05 13.81 2.58
C GLY A 745 -10.33 14.54 3.70
N VAL A 746 -9.00 14.75 3.58
CA VAL A 746 -8.25 15.62 4.49
C VAL A 746 -8.73 17.08 4.41
N CYS A 747 -8.93 17.61 3.21
CA CYS A 747 -9.44 18.98 3.06
C CYS A 747 -10.81 19.12 3.72
N GLU A 748 -11.72 18.18 3.47
CA GLU A 748 -13.06 18.18 4.02
C GLU A 748 -13.04 18.04 5.54
N ALA A 749 -12.34 17.05 6.09
CA ALA A 749 -12.21 16.91 7.55
C ALA A 749 -11.63 18.16 8.22
N LEU A 750 -10.61 18.79 7.60
CA LEU A 750 -10.06 20.07 8.07
C LEU A 750 -11.08 21.21 8.00
N ASP A 751 -11.86 21.29 6.92
CA ASP A 751 -12.90 22.31 6.72
C ASP A 751 -14.08 22.10 7.71
N THR A 752 -14.44 20.85 8.02
CA THR A 752 -15.45 20.48 9.03
C THR A 752 -14.94 20.67 10.46
N GLY A 753 -13.65 20.95 10.65
CA GLY A 753 -13.08 21.31 11.95
C GLY A 753 -12.55 20.13 12.77
N ILE A 754 -12.06 19.07 12.11
CA ILE A 754 -11.47 17.89 12.78
C ILE A 754 -10.41 18.27 13.82
N ILE A 755 -9.58 19.29 13.54
CA ILE A 755 -8.57 19.80 14.47
C ILE A 755 -9.22 20.22 15.81
N LYS A 756 -10.32 20.97 15.75
CA LYS A 756 -11.06 21.42 16.95
C LYS A 756 -11.69 20.23 17.68
N ALA A 757 -12.20 19.25 16.94
CA ALA A 757 -12.79 18.03 17.49
C ALA A 757 -11.74 17.20 18.25
N MET A 758 -10.54 17.00 17.68
CA MET A 758 -9.43 16.27 18.31
C MET A 758 -9.04 16.89 19.67
N PHE A 759 -8.93 18.22 19.74
CA PHE A 759 -8.62 18.92 21.01
C PHE A 759 -9.73 18.80 22.05
N ARG A 760 -11.00 18.84 21.62
CA ARG A 760 -12.15 18.67 22.52
C ARG A 760 -12.20 17.27 23.11
N VAL A 761 -11.98 16.25 22.28
CA VAL A 761 -11.93 14.85 22.69
C VAL A 761 -10.83 14.65 23.74
N ARG A 762 -9.62 15.16 23.47
CA ARG A 762 -8.51 15.06 24.41
C ARG A 762 -8.76 15.79 25.73
N HIS A 763 -9.27 17.01 25.67
CA HIS A 763 -9.61 17.79 26.87
C HIS A 763 -10.69 17.08 27.70
N PHE A 764 -11.65 16.42 27.05
CA PHE A 764 -12.67 15.60 27.73
C PHE A 764 -12.06 14.40 28.46
N CYS A 765 -11.16 13.64 27.83
CA CYS A 765 -10.45 12.54 28.47
C CYS A 765 -9.67 13.01 29.70
N LYS A 766 -8.88 14.09 29.57
CA LYS A 766 -8.03 14.60 30.64
C LYS A 766 -8.79 15.08 31.88
N ARG A 767 -9.99 15.64 31.72
CA ARG A 767 -10.80 16.15 32.85
C ARG A 767 -11.58 15.07 33.60
N ARG A 768 -11.68 13.86 33.05
CA ARG A 768 -12.52 12.79 33.61
C ARG A 768 -11.64 11.68 34.16
N SER A 769 -11.41 11.67 35.46
CA SER A 769 -10.68 10.61 36.19
C SER A 769 -11.29 9.20 36.05
N ASN A 770 -12.49 9.08 35.48
CA ASN A 770 -13.28 7.85 35.43
C ASN A 770 -13.33 7.22 34.02
N VAL A 771 -12.50 7.66 33.07
CA VAL A 771 -12.35 6.98 31.79
C VAL A 771 -11.44 5.76 31.99
N PRO A 772 -11.83 4.55 31.55
CA PRO A 772 -10.93 3.41 31.56
C PRO A 772 -9.65 3.73 30.78
N SER A 773 -8.49 3.47 31.37
CA SER A 773 -7.18 3.77 30.77
C SER A 773 -7.00 3.12 29.40
N GLU A 774 -7.58 1.94 29.18
CA GLU A 774 -7.55 1.24 27.89
C GLU A 774 -8.29 2.02 26.79
N SER A 775 -9.49 2.53 27.06
CA SER A 775 -10.28 3.29 26.10
C SER A 775 -9.65 4.65 25.78
N GLU A 776 -9.04 5.28 26.78
CA GLU A 776 -8.26 6.52 26.61
C GLU A 776 -7.01 6.30 25.76
N ASN A 777 -6.27 5.22 26.01
CA ASN A 777 -5.09 4.84 25.23
C ASN A 777 -5.46 4.53 23.77
N MET A 778 -6.54 3.77 23.56
CA MET A 778 -7.03 3.43 22.23
C MET A 778 -7.47 4.68 21.46
N LEU A 779 -8.21 5.59 22.10
CA LEU A 779 -8.60 6.85 21.47
C LEU A 779 -7.40 7.73 21.13
N SER A 780 -6.42 7.81 22.03
CA SER A 780 -5.20 8.57 21.83
C SER A 780 -4.37 8.00 20.67
N GLU A 781 -4.20 6.68 20.60
CA GLU A 781 -3.53 6.02 19.48
C GLU A 781 -4.21 6.33 18.15
N ARG A 782 -5.55 6.24 18.09
CA ARG A 782 -6.32 6.52 16.86
C ARG A 782 -6.28 7.99 16.46
N LEU A 783 -6.31 8.92 17.42
CA LEU A 783 -6.14 10.34 17.12
C LEU A 783 -4.72 10.63 16.61
N SER A 784 -3.70 9.98 17.16
CA SER A 784 -2.31 10.10 16.69
C SER A 784 -2.17 9.58 15.25
N ASP A 785 -2.80 8.46 14.91
CA ASP A 785 -2.84 7.92 13.56
C ASP A 785 -3.54 8.85 12.57
N LEU A 786 -4.71 9.39 12.93
CA LEU A 786 -5.41 10.38 12.09
C LEU A 786 -4.52 11.62 11.86
N GLN A 787 -3.79 12.02 12.88
CA GLN A 787 -2.85 13.14 12.78
C GLN A 787 -1.65 12.84 11.89
N ARG A 788 -1.11 11.61 11.91
CA ARG A 788 -0.08 11.17 10.97
C ARG A 788 -0.56 11.27 9.54
N ILE A 789 -1.82 10.90 9.26
CA ILE A 789 -2.42 11.03 7.93
C ILE A 789 -2.46 12.51 7.51
N ILE A 790 -2.96 13.41 8.36
CA ILE A 790 -2.97 14.86 8.08
C ILE A 790 -1.54 15.37 7.84
N SER A 791 -0.59 15.02 8.71
CA SER A 791 0.83 15.40 8.62
C SER A 791 1.48 14.93 7.33
N PHE A 792 1.16 13.70 6.90
CA PHE A 792 1.64 13.15 5.63
C PHE A 792 1.20 14.03 4.47
N HIS A 793 -0.03 14.54 4.46
CA HIS A 793 -0.58 15.36 3.38
C HIS A 793 -0.29 16.87 3.47
N LEU A 794 0.44 17.35 4.48
CA LEU A 794 0.77 18.78 4.61
C LEU A 794 1.60 19.35 3.46
N PHE A 795 2.27 18.53 2.65
CA PHE A 795 3.02 19.04 1.50
C PHE A 795 2.12 19.65 0.42
N TYR A 796 0.81 19.33 0.41
CA TYR A 796 -0.15 19.97 -0.48
C TYR A 796 -0.52 21.38 0.04
N PRO A 797 -0.29 22.47 -0.74
CA PRO A 797 -0.55 23.84 -0.30
C PRO A 797 -2.00 24.10 0.16
N ALA A 798 -2.97 23.38 -0.41
CA ALA A 798 -4.37 23.50 -0.05
C ALA A 798 -4.67 22.90 1.33
N ILE A 799 -4.02 21.80 1.68
CA ILE A 799 -4.15 21.13 2.98
C ILE A 799 -3.38 21.91 4.03
N LEU A 800 -2.15 22.34 3.72
CA LEU A 800 -1.34 23.17 4.61
C LEU A 800 -2.10 24.43 5.06
N ARG A 801 -2.69 25.17 4.11
CA ARG A 801 -3.47 26.37 4.43
C ARG A 801 -4.68 26.07 5.32
N ARG A 802 -5.42 24.99 5.04
CA ARG A 802 -6.57 24.57 5.85
C ARG A 802 -6.15 24.13 7.24
N PHE A 803 -5.08 23.37 7.35
CA PHE A 803 -4.50 22.95 8.62
C PHE A 803 -4.09 24.16 9.46
N LEU A 804 -3.30 25.08 8.90
CA LEU A 804 -2.89 26.32 9.59
C LEU A 804 -4.10 27.19 9.98
N ASN A 805 -5.14 27.26 9.16
CA ASN A 805 -6.39 27.94 9.51
C ASN A 805 -7.14 27.22 10.65
N GLY A 806 -7.15 25.89 10.66
CA GLY A 806 -7.69 25.08 11.75
C GLY A 806 -6.94 25.32 13.06
N VAL A 807 -5.60 25.33 13.01
CA VAL A 807 -4.71 25.63 14.14
C VAL A 807 -5.00 27.03 14.71
N ARG A 808 -5.11 28.06 13.85
CA ARG A 808 -5.43 29.44 14.28
C ARG A 808 -6.81 29.56 14.95
N LYS A 809 -7.75 28.68 14.60
CA LYS A 809 -9.12 28.64 15.16
C LYS A 809 -9.20 27.91 16.50
N ILE A 810 -8.14 27.25 16.95
CA ILE A 810 -8.08 26.67 18.29
C ILE A 810 -8.11 27.84 19.30
N PRO A 811 -9.12 27.93 20.19
CA PRO A 811 -9.22 29.03 21.13
C PRO A 811 -7.94 29.15 21.98
N LYS A 812 -7.42 30.37 22.15
CA LYS A 812 -6.34 30.67 23.11
C LYS A 812 -6.67 30.22 24.54
N ALA A 813 -7.95 29.96 24.83
CA ALA A 813 -8.48 29.54 26.13
C ALA A 813 -8.35 28.03 26.41
N LEU A 814 -7.90 27.19 25.46
CA LEU A 814 -7.45 25.83 25.81
C LEU A 814 -6.03 25.97 26.40
N PRO A 815 -5.80 25.65 27.69
CA PRO A 815 -4.49 25.83 28.29
C PRO A 815 -3.49 24.88 27.64
N VAL A 816 -2.71 25.41 26.69
CA VAL A 816 -1.62 24.70 26.01
C VAL A 816 -0.51 24.33 27.01
N ASP A 817 -0.39 25.08 28.11
CA ASP A 817 0.66 24.87 29.11
C ASP A 817 0.43 23.66 30.00
N ASP A 818 -0.82 23.24 30.22
CA ASP A 818 -1.12 21.98 30.93
C ASP A 818 -0.80 20.74 30.06
N ALA A 819 -0.61 20.89 28.75
CA ALA A 819 -0.39 19.78 27.81
C ALA A 819 1.09 19.36 27.69
N LYS A 820 2.03 20.12 28.26
CA LYS A 820 3.48 19.88 28.11
C LYS A 820 4.05 18.84 29.09
N THR A 821 3.33 18.46 30.15
CA THR A 821 3.91 17.71 31.29
C THR A 821 3.80 16.18 31.24
N GLN A 822 3.21 15.58 30.20
CA GLN A 822 3.17 14.11 30.03
C GLN A 822 3.41 13.67 28.58
N SER A 823 4.10 12.52 28.42
CA SER A 823 4.47 11.88 27.14
C SER A 823 3.26 11.28 26.40
N ASP A 824 2.31 12.11 26.03
CA ASP A 824 1.14 11.71 25.26
C ASP A 824 1.49 11.63 23.75
N SER A 825 1.27 10.46 23.15
CA SER A 825 1.58 10.17 21.75
C SER A 825 0.81 11.06 20.76
N VAL A 826 -0.36 11.58 21.16
CA VAL A 826 -1.12 12.57 20.38
C VAL A 826 -0.40 13.91 20.41
N TRP A 827 0.11 14.32 21.57
CA TRP A 827 0.81 15.61 21.68
C TRP A 827 2.14 15.63 20.96
N SER A 828 2.92 14.55 21.08
CA SER A 828 4.17 14.43 20.32
C SER A 828 3.89 14.50 18.82
N MET A 829 2.83 13.84 18.34
CA MET A 829 2.44 13.90 16.94
C MET A 829 1.92 15.28 16.54
N TRP A 830 1.25 15.98 17.45
CA TRP A 830 0.81 17.36 17.27
C TRP A 830 1.95 18.33 17.08
N MET A 831 2.95 18.30 17.95
CA MET A 831 4.15 19.13 17.81
C MET A 831 4.85 18.85 16.48
N ILE A 832 5.09 17.57 16.15
CA ILE A 832 5.72 17.18 14.87
C ILE A 832 4.93 17.72 13.66
N THR A 833 3.60 17.65 13.71
CA THR A 833 2.73 18.11 12.63
C THR A 833 2.74 19.64 12.48
N CYS A 834 2.75 20.37 13.60
CA CYS A 834 2.89 21.83 13.62
C CYS A 834 4.27 22.29 13.13
N ASP A 835 5.35 21.69 13.62
CA ASP A 835 6.73 22.01 13.20
C ASP A 835 6.89 21.80 11.69
N LYS A 836 6.40 20.67 11.18
CA LYS A 836 6.38 20.37 9.74
C LYS A 836 5.56 21.38 8.95
N ALA A 837 4.40 21.79 9.46
CA ALA A 837 3.56 22.81 8.81
C ALA A 837 4.28 24.17 8.75
N ASP A 838 4.95 24.58 9.82
CA ASP A 838 5.71 25.82 9.89
C ASP A 838 6.94 25.80 8.97
N GLU A 839 7.68 24.70 8.91
CA GLU A 839 8.78 24.51 7.95
C GLU A 839 8.30 24.61 6.51
N LEU A 840 7.20 23.92 6.17
CA LEU A 840 6.59 23.99 4.85
C LEU A 840 6.11 25.41 4.54
N GLN A 841 5.48 26.10 5.49
CA GLN A 841 5.05 27.48 5.31
C GLN A 841 6.22 28.43 5.09
N LYS A 842 7.32 28.29 5.85
CA LYS A 842 8.56 29.05 5.64
C LYS A 842 9.17 28.78 4.28
N MET A 843 9.22 27.51 3.84
CA MET A 843 9.67 27.15 2.50
C MET A 843 8.80 27.78 1.42
N TYR A 844 7.47 27.69 1.53
CA TYR A 844 6.54 28.33 0.59
C TYR A 844 6.65 29.86 0.60
N THR A 845 6.97 30.47 1.73
CA THR A 845 7.14 31.93 1.86
C THR A 845 8.47 32.38 1.25
N ARG A 846 9.58 31.69 1.51
CA ARG A 846 10.88 31.93 0.85
C ARG A 846 10.79 31.78 -0.66
N LEU A 847 10.12 30.72 -1.13
CA LEU A 847 9.85 30.50 -2.56
C LEU A 847 8.99 31.62 -3.18
N LYS A 848 8.25 32.38 -2.38
CA LYS A 848 7.43 33.51 -2.82
C LYS A 848 8.19 34.84 -2.78
N GLU A 849 9.07 35.03 -1.78
CA GLU A 849 9.87 36.24 -1.54
C GLU A 849 11.12 36.31 -2.43
N ASP A 850 11.68 35.17 -2.85
CA ASP A 850 12.69 35.12 -3.91
C ASP A 850 12.05 35.52 -5.26
N HIS A 851 11.89 36.83 -5.47
CA HIS A 851 11.47 37.47 -6.72
C HIS A 851 12.41 37.18 -7.91
N SER A 852 13.51 36.45 -7.69
CA SER A 852 14.50 36.00 -8.67
C SER A 852 14.04 34.84 -9.56
N LEU A 853 12.83 34.28 -9.34
CA LEU A 853 12.36 33.07 -10.04
C LEU A 853 11.53 33.35 -11.31
N CYS A 854 11.44 34.60 -11.76
CA CYS A 854 10.79 34.96 -13.03
C CYS A 854 11.81 35.14 -14.17
N ASP A 855 12.12 34.06 -14.90
CA ASP A 855 12.99 34.11 -16.10
C ASP A 855 12.28 34.59 -17.38
N TYR A 856 11.05 35.12 -17.25
CA TYR A 856 10.35 35.71 -18.38
C TYR A 856 11.04 37.03 -18.78
N LYS A 857 11.75 37.05 -19.93
CA LYS A 857 12.19 38.29 -20.59
C LYS A 857 10.95 39.13 -20.92
N GLY A 858 10.67 40.13 -20.08
CA GLY A 858 9.48 40.99 -20.15
C GLY A 858 8.61 41.03 -18.89
N CYS A 859 9.04 40.48 -17.76
CA CYS A 859 8.34 40.65 -16.50
C CYS A 859 8.46 42.12 -16.02
N PRO A 860 7.35 42.87 -15.85
CA PRO A 860 7.39 44.28 -15.44
C PRO A 860 7.96 44.50 -14.04
N TYR A 861 8.15 43.44 -13.26
CA TYR A 861 8.78 43.46 -11.93
C TYR A 861 10.32 43.28 -11.98
N ARG A 862 10.92 43.03 -13.16
CA ARG A 862 12.37 42.84 -13.29
C ARG A 862 13.14 44.16 -13.45
N ASP A 863 12.49 45.22 -13.96
CA ASP A 863 13.13 46.52 -14.21
C ASP A 863 12.88 47.57 -13.11
N VAL A 864 12.25 47.20 -11.99
CA VAL A 864 12.05 48.13 -10.84
C VAL A 864 13.16 47.97 -9.79
N SER A 865 14.41 47.82 -10.23
CA SER A 865 15.58 47.98 -9.38
C SER A 865 16.64 48.80 -10.11
N LEU A 866 16.41 50.10 -10.19
CA LEU A 866 17.37 51.18 -9.91
C LEU A 866 16.68 52.50 -10.26
N SER A 867 16.46 53.34 -9.23
CA SER A 867 15.76 54.62 -9.22
C SER A 867 14.22 54.55 -9.15
N HIS A 868 13.66 54.79 -7.97
CA HIS A 868 12.71 55.88 -7.68
C HIS A 868 12.22 55.80 -6.21
N ARG A 869 11.74 56.95 -5.71
CA ARG A 869 11.64 57.37 -4.30
C ARG A 869 10.58 56.63 -3.45
N PRO A 870 10.64 56.75 -2.10
CA PRO A 870 9.84 55.96 -1.15
C PRO A 870 8.37 56.42 -0.94
N GLU A 871 7.80 57.27 -1.79
CA GLU A 871 6.57 58.01 -1.43
C GLU A 871 5.24 57.41 -1.92
N ASP A 872 5.23 56.38 -2.79
CA ASP A 872 3.97 55.91 -3.41
C ASP A 872 3.36 54.63 -2.79
N HIS A 873 3.73 54.26 -1.57
CA HIS A 873 3.23 53.03 -0.93
C HIS A 873 1.86 53.12 -0.22
N GLN A 874 1.04 54.16 -0.46
CA GLN A 874 -0.24 54.33 0.25
C GLN A 874 -1.53 53.93 -0.49
N ARG A 875 -1.47 53.42 -1.72
CA ARG A 875 -2.63 52.75 -2.34
C ARG A 875 -2.16 51.61 -3.24
N TYR A 876 -2.17 50.37 -2.76
CA TYR A 876 -2.52 49.16 -3.52
C TYR A 876 -2.53 47.91 -2.63
#